data_AF-A0A3Q2W0Q9-F1
#
_entry.id   AF-A0A3Q2W0Q9-F1
#
_cell.length_a   1.000
_cell.length_b   1.000
_cell.length_c   1.000
_cell.angle_alpha   90.00
_cell.angle_beta   90.00
_cell.angle_gamma   90.00
#
_symmetry.space_group_name_H-M   'P 1'
#
loop_
_entity.id
_entity.type
_entity.pdbx_description
1 polymer ?
#
loop_
_entity_poly.entity_id
_entity_poly.type
_entity_poly.pdbx_seq_one_letter_code
_entity_poly.pdbx_strand_id
1 'polypeptide(L)'
;VSCLTQRIGEQFPFPYQPYNIQEEFMQALYSALDKGKVGIFESPTGTGKSLSLICGALSWLTDYEERKRQEAAALLQEGEAALSTNAAQSSAVSSSAELDWITDFVQKKAERDLVSKLKEEELKRKKREERLEMIRNNVQLKYAVKRKSFNTKDEAFKLLQLSKEEQVEATGDQEDEELIIAEYESDDESKIKSRFFGAEKDEDDELVEEHVTKIYYCSRTHSQLAQFVHEVQKSPFSKDISVVTLGSRQNLCINEEVRRLGSIQRINDRCMEMQKNKHEKHHHEEGVKRKRGPAKSVCPYNKASALQQMRDVVLGAVHDIEQLLKLGRETHSCPYYSTRLAIPPAQLVVLPYQMVLHEATRRAAGVQLKGQVLIIDEAHNLSDTLSCIHSAELSGAQLCRAHSQLSQYADRYKSRLKAKNLMYIKQILFVIEGLVRVLGGEHKSGFFVLLGTEMLTINNFLFKAQIDNINLFKVLQRYFEKSMISRKVSYCFSFCLFLGGGGFSVLRNLFCILVLCAVPSADQQESVETEKVLSASPMMQVEGFFMALTNSNTDGRVVVHKQGSLSESSVKFLLLNPAVHFAQVLKECRAVIIAGGTMQPVSDFKQELLFSAGVGEERITEFSCGHVIPPENILPLVLCSGPSGQELEFTFQNRDTPRMMDETGRILSNICNVVPGGVVCFFPSYDYSKRIISHWEASGTLTRLANKKKIFQEPKKANQVEQVLNEFSRCIQRCSADCSGLTGALLFSVVGGKMSEGINFSDDLGRCVVMVGMPYPNIKSPELQEKMSYLDKHLPHSQGRSPGQALIENLCMKAVNQSIGRAIRHRGDYSSVVLCDRRYSRPATLSKLPTWIKDRTTTHTTFGPAFAALRKVRNITGSAELLGKLYF
;
A
#
# COMPACT_ATOMS: atom_id res chain seq x y z
N VAL A 1 14.63 38.61 10.22
CA VAL A 1 14.94 37.16 10.31
C VAL A 1 14.97 36.64 11.76
N SER A 2 15.43 37.41 12.77
CA SER A 2 15.48 36.97 14.18
C SER A 2 14.19 37.15 15.01
N CYS A 3 13.15 37.80 14.46
CA CYS A 3 11.93 38.13 15.21
C CYS A 3 10.75 37.16 14.95
N LEU A 4 10.90 36.19 14.04
CA LEU A 4 9.82 35.25 13.65
C LEU A 4 10.10 33.77 14.00
N THR A 5 11.29 33.45 14.52
CA THR A 5 11.54 32.19 15.23
C THR A 5 10.78 32.10 16.56
N GLN A 6 10.00 33.13 16.91
CA GLN A 6 9.21 33.27 18.14
C GLN A 6 7.72 32.87 18.02
N ARG A 7 7.31 32.19 16.94
CA ARG A 7 5.99 31.51 16.86
C ARG A 7 6.04 30.02 17.23
N ILE A 8 7.04 29.56 17.99
CA ILE A 8 7.15 28.16 18.45
C ILE A 8 6.25 27.93 19.69
N GLY A 9 5.07 28.57 19.75
CA GLY A 9 4.23 28.59 20.96
C GLY A 9 2.75 28.89 20.77
N GLU A 10 2.22 28.91 19.54
CA GLU A 10 0.78 29.12 19.29
C GLU A 10 0.05 27.78 19.05
N GLN A 11 -1.14 27.68 19.65
CA GLN A 11 -2.00 26.50 19.70
C GLN A 11 -2.26 25.93 18.30
N PHE A 12 -1.83 24.69 18.05
CA PHE A 12 -2.23 23.97 16.84
C PHE A 12 -3.76 23.90 16.79
N PRO A 13 -4.41 24.32 15.70
CA PRO A 13 -5.86 24.17 15.54
C PRO A 13 -6.22 22.69 15.63
N PHE A 14 -6.85 22.32 16.74
CA PHE A 14 -7.23 20.94 17.03
C PHE A 14 -8.75 20.88 17.25
N PRO A 15 -9.45 19.84 16.77
CA PRO A 15 -10.91 19.76 16.90
C PRO A 15 -11.41 19.62 18.36
N TYR A 16 -10.53 19.29 19.29
CA TYR A 16 -10.80 19.11 20.72
C TYR A 16 -9.64 19.69 21.55
N GLN A 17 -9.68 19.57 22.88
CA GLN A 17 -8.51 19.86 23.70
C GLN A 17 -7.45 18.76 23.51
N PRO A 18 -6.26 19.07 22.97
CA PRO A 18 -5.22 18.07 22.75
C PRO A 18 -4.62 17.58 24.07
N TYR A 19 -4.16 16.34 24.10
CA TYR A 19 -3.30 15.84 25.19
C TYR A 19 -1.90 16.42 25.07
N ASN A 20 -1.17 16.58 26.19
CA ASN A 20 0.22 17.07 26.16
C ASN A 20 1.11 16.26 25.19
N ILE A 21 0.95 14.93 25.15
CA ILE A 21 1.70 14.08 24.21
C ILE A 21 1.36 14.36 22.73
N GLN A 22 0.15 14.84 22.44
CA GLN A 22 -0.25 15.21 21.08
C GLN A 22 0.38 16.56 20.71
N GLU A 23 0.47 17.50 21.65
CA GLU A 23 1.17 18.77 21.45
C GLU A 23 2.66 18.54 21.19
N GLU A 24 3.33 17.72 22.00
CA GLU A 24 4.73 17.33 21.79
C GLU A 24 4.93 16.68 20.41
N PHE A 25 4.01 15.79 20.02
CA PHE A 25 4.03 15.16 18.69
C PHE A 25 3.92 16.20 17.57
N MET A 26 2.96 17.12 17.67
CA MET A 26 2.74 18.16 16.65
C MET A 26 3.95 19.11 16.56
N GLN A 27 4.56 19.49 17.68
CA GLN A 27 5.76 20.33 17.71
C GLN A 27 6.96 19.63 17.06
N ALA A 28 7.21 18.37 17.42
CA ALA A 28 8.29 17.56 16.84
C ALA A 28 8.08 17.38 15.32
N LEU A 29 6.84 17.11 14.89
CA LEU A 29 6.46 16.99 13.49
C LEU A 29 6.72 18.29 12.73
N TYR A 30 6.22 19.41 13.25
CA TYR A 30 6.41 20.72 12.64
C TYR A 30 7.90 21.05 12.46
N SER A 31 8.72 20.83 13.50
CA SER A 31 10.17 21.08 13.40
C SER A 31 10.86 20.16 12.39
N ALA A 32 10.42 18.90 12.24
CA ALA A 32 11.00 17.98 11.27
C ALA A 32 10.67 18.39 9.82
N LEU A 33 9.44 18.83 9.58
CA LEU A 33 8.98 19.32 8.27
C LEU A 33 9.69 20.62 7.86
N ASP A 34 9.81 21.57 8.80
CA ASP A 34 10.45 22.85 8.52
C ASP A 34 11.94 22.69 8.18
N LYS A 35 12.65 21.83 8.91
CA LYS A 35 14.07 21.51 8.69
C LYS A 35 14.33 20.56 7.51
N GLY A 36 13.31 20.03 6.83
CA GLY A 36 13.49 19.11 5.70
C GLY A 36 14.08 17.74 6.10
N LYS A 37 13.75 17.25 7.30
CA LYS A 37 14.33 16.04 7.86
C LYS A 37 13.56 14.76 7.47
N VAL A 38 14.20 13.62 7.71
CA VAL A 38 13.58 12.31 7.72
C VAL A 38 13.19 11.99 9.17
N GLY A 39 11.89 12.09 9.47
CA GLY A 39 11.37 11.92 10.82
C GLY A 39 10.81 10.52 11.03
N ILE A 40 11.24 9.82 12.07
CA ILE A 40 10.64 8.56 12.52
C ILE A 40 9.81 8.84 13.77
N PHE A 41 8.50 8.64 13.65
CA PHE A 41 7.52 8.96 14.68
C PHE A 41 6.84 7.68 15.19
N GLU A 42 7.08 7.35 16.44
CA GLU A 42 6.36 6.30 17.14
C GLU A 42 5.24 6.91 17.99
N SER A 43 4.00 6.50 17.72
CA SER A 43 2.84 6.95 18.50
C SER A 43 1.91 5.76 18.71
N PRO A 44 1.74 5.26 19.95
CA PRO A 44 0.90 4.11 20.24
C PRO A 44 -0.54 4.26 19.71
N THR A 45 -1.22 3.14 19.50
CA THR A 45 -2.62 3.12 19.10
C THR A 45 -3.50 3.87 20.12
N GLY A 46 -4.53 4.57 19.63
CA GLY A 46 -5.47 5.28 20.53
C GLY A 46 -5.00 6.64 21.06
N THR A 47 -3.77 7.06 20.75
CA THR A 47 -3.23 8.37 21.15
C THR A 47 -3.65 9.53 20.23
N GLY A 48 -4.45 9.27 19.20
CA GLY A 48 -4.86 10.27 18.21
C GLY A 48 -3.79 10.62 17.15
N LYS A 49 -2.85 9.70 16.90
CA LYS A 49 -1.76 9.84 15.91
C LYS A 49 -2.19 10.49 14.60
N SER A 50 -3.26 10.00 13.97
CA SER A 50 -3.72 10.48 12.67
C SER A 50 -4.19 11.94 12.73
N LEU A 51 -4.95 12.34 13.76
CA LEU A 51 -5.30 13.74 14.00
C LEU A 51 -4.08 14.61 14.30
N SER A 52 -3.11 14.14 15.09
CA SER A 52 -1.87 14.88 15.36
C SER A 52 -1.03 15.07 14.09
N LEU A 53 -0.95 14.05 13.23
CA LEU A 53 -0.30 14.15 11.92
C LEU A 53 -1.00 15.18 11.02
N ILE A 54 -2.34 15.17 10.97
CA ILE A 54 -3.13 16.12 10.19
C ILE A 54 -2.89 17.54 10.70
N CYS A 55 -3.14 17.80 11.98
CA CYS A 55 -3.11 19.17 12.51
C CYS A 55 -1.69 19.74 12.49
N GLY A 56 -0.67 18.95 12.85
CA GLY A 56 0.72 19.41 12.81
C GLY A 56 1.22 19.65 11.38
N ALA A 57 0.89 18.78 10.43
CA ALA A 57 1.36 18.91 9.05
C ALA A 57 0.61 20.00 8.26
N LEU A 58 -0.71 20.14 8.47
CA LEU A 58 -1.50 21.18 7.80
C LEU A 58 -1.19 22.58 8.35
N SER A 59 -0.96 22.71 9.67
CA SER A 59 -0.49 23.98 10.24
C SER A 59 0.84 24.39 9.62
N TRP A 60 1.79 23.45 9.51
CA TRP A 60 3.06 23.71 8.81
C TRP A 60 2.85 24.12 7.35
N LEU A 61 1.94 23.49 6.63
CA LEU A 61 1.68 23.83 5.22
C LEU A 61 1.16 25.26 5.10
N THR A 62 0.18 25.65 5.90
CA THR A 62 -0.38 27.00 5.91
C THR A 62 0.69 28.05 6.26
N ASP A 63 1.49 27.79 7.30
CA ASP A 63 2.57 28.70 7.72
C ASP A 63 3.70 28.77 6.67
N TYR A 64 3.99 27.66 6.00
CA TYR A 64 4.99 27.62 4.93
C TYR A 64 4.54 28.38 3.69
N GLU A 65 3.28 28.23 3.28
CA GLU A 65 2.69 28.98 2.17
C GLU A 65 2.65 30.47 2.46
N GLU A 66 2.26 30.87 3.67
CA GLU A 66 2.23 32.27 4.09
C GLU A 66 3.65 32.88 4.14
N ARG A 67 4.63 32.16 4.68
CA ARG A 67 6.04 32.62 4.64
C ARG A 67 6.55 32.76 3.21
N LYS A 68 6.26 31.79 2.34
CA LYS A 68 6.65 31.87 0.93
C LYS A 68 6.00 33.07 0.23
N ARG A 69 4.74 33.37 0.56
CA ARG A 69 4.03 34.56 0.07
C ARG A 69 4.71 35.85 0.53
N GLN A 70 5.08 35.95 1.80
CA GLN A 70 5.77 37.13 2.36
C GLN A 70 7.19 37.30 1.79
N GLU A 71 7.96 36.21 1.67
CA GLU A 71 9.28 36.21 1.04
C GLU A 71 9.21 36.69 -0.42
N ALA A 72 8.25 36.17 -1.19
CA ALA A 72 8.05 36.59 -2.58
C ALA A 72 7.65 38.06 -2.70
N ALA A 73 6.76 38.53 -1.82
CA ALA A 73 6.36 39.94 -1.78
C ALA A 73 7.52 40.87 -1.39
N ALA A 74 8.35 40.47 -0.43
CA ALA A 74 9.53 41.22 -0.03
C ALA A 74 10.57 41.32 -1.16
N LEU A 75 10.86 40.20 -1.84
CA LEU A 75 11.78 40.18 -2.99
C LEU A 75 11.27 41.04 -4.15
N LEU A 76 9.95 41.07 -4.36
CA LEU A 76 9.33 41.90 -5.39
C LEU A 76 9.46 43.39 -5.04
N GLN A 77 9.24 43.77 -3.77
CA GLN A 77 9.45 45.14 -3.30
C GLN A 77 10.92 45.57 -3.39
N GLU A 78 11.87 44.72 -2.97
CA GLU A 78 13.30 44.98 -3.09
C GLU A 78 13.74 45.15 -4.55
N GLY A 79 13.27 44.28 -5.44
CA GLY A 79 13.56 44.35 -6.86
C GLY A 79 12.97 45.59 -7.54
N GLU A 80 11.75 45.98 -7.19
CA GLU A 80 11.12 47.23 -7.66
C GLU A 80 11.84 48.48 -7.13
N ALA A 81 12.27 48.47 -5.86
CA ALA A 81 13.04 49.54 -5.27
C ALA A 81 14.42 49.69 -5.96
N ALA A 82 15.13 48.59 -6.19
CA ALA A 82 16.42 48.58 -6.91
C ALA A 82 16.30 49.10 -8.35
N LEU A 83 15.21 48.74 -9.05
CA LEU A 83 14.89 49.28 -10.38
C LEU A 83 14.61 50.79 -10.36
N SER A 84 14.03 51.29 -9.27
CA SER A 84 13.64 52.70 -9.12
C SER A 84 14.81 53.60 -8.67
N THR A 85 15.66 53.15 -7.74
CA THR A 85 16.83 53.91 -7.26
C THR A 85 17.92 54.04 -8.32
N ASN A 86 18.11 53.01 -9.15
CA ASN A 86 19.14 53.01 -10.20
C ASN A 86 18.70 53.73 -11.48
N ALA A 87 17.41 54.04 -11.64
CA ALA A 87 16.95 54.96 -12.68
C ALA A 87 17.40 56.40 -12.40
N ALA A 88 17.48 56.80 -11.12
CA ALA A 88 17.87 58.14 -10.69
C ALA A 88 19.38 58.42 -10.78
N GLN A 89 20.24 57.39 -10.70
CA GLN A 89 21.71 57.53 -10.75
C GLN A 89 22.31 57.54 -12.16
N SER A 90 21.49 57.46 -13.22
CA SER A 90 21.96 57.46 -14.62
C SER A 90 22.45 58.83 -15.15
N SER A 91 22.61 59.84 -14.28
CA SER A 91 22.98 61.21 -14.66
C SER A 91 24.38 61.68 -14.23
N ALA A 92 25.23 60.82 -13.64
CA ALA A 92 26.59 61.21 -13.25
C ALA A 92 27.65 60.26 -13.86
N VAL A 93 28.37 60.78 -14.87
CA VAL A 93 29.44 60.09 -15.61
C VAL A 93 30.77 60.17 -14.85
N SER A 94 31.55 59.08 -14.85
CA SER A 94 33.00 59.10 -14.63
C SER A 94 33.68 58.00 -15.46
N SER A 95 34.72 58.38 -16.20
CA SER A 95 35.36 57.66 -17.30
C SER A 95 36.51 56.73 -16.82
N SER A 96 36.28 55.41 -16.74
CA SER A 96 37.36 54.40 -16.85
C SER A 96 36.94 52.94 -17.11
N ALA A 97 35.69 52.63 -17.50
CA ALA A 97 35.11 51.29 -17.31
C ALA A 97 34.60 50.59 -18.59
N GLU A 98 35.47 50.28 -19.56
CA GLU A 98 35.05 49.58 -20.79
C GLU A 98 34.71 48.09 -20.61
N LEU A 99 35.08 47.46 -19.49
CA LEU A 99 34.75 46.06 -19.17
C LEU A 99 33.59 45.88 -18.16
N ASP A 100 33.15 46.93 -17.48
CA ASP A 100 32.21 46.84 -16.33
C ASP A 100 30.74 47.07 -16.73
N TRP A 101 30.50 47.73 -17.87
CA TRP A 101 29.13 48.03 -18.33
C TRP A 101 28.39 46.79 -18.85
N ILE A 102 29.12 45.79 -19.38
CA ILE A 102 28.52 44.53 -19.89
C ILE A 102 28.07 43.66 -18.72
N THR A 103 28.89 43.53 -17.68
CA THR A 103 28.56 42.80 -16.44
C THR A 103 27.38 43.46 -15.73
N ASP A 104 27.39 44.79 -15.60
CA ASP A 104 26.29 45.56 -15.01
C ASP A 104 25.00 45.46 -15.85
N PHE A 105 25.08 45.49 -17.18
CA PHE A 105 23.92 45.27 -18.06
C PHE A 105 23.36 43.85 -17.97
N VAL A 106 24.21 42.82 -17.91
CA VAL A 106 23.80 41.42 -17.75
C VAL A 106 23.14 41.21 -16.38
N GLN A 107 23.70 41.79 -15.32
CA GLN A 107 23.14 41.74 -13.98
C GLN A 107 21.79 42.47 -13.90
N LYS A 108 21.69 43.68 -14.46
CA LYS A 108 20.42 44.43 -14.57
C LYS A 108 19.36 43.69 -15.37
N LYS A 109 19.75 43.02 -16.45
CA LYS A 109 18.84 42.18 -17.23
C LYS A 109 18.37 40.98 -16.41
N ALA A 110 19.27 40.30 -15.68
CA ALA A 110 18.93 39.20 -14.80
C ALA A 110 17.98 39.64 -13.66
N GLU A 111 18.20 40.81 -13.06
CA GLU A 111 17.34 41.40 -12.03
C GLU A 111 15.95 41.75 -12.57
N ARG A 112 15.87 42.39 -13.76
CA ARG A 112 14.60 42.67 -14.44
C ARG A 112 13.85 41.40 -14.80
N ASP A 113 14.54 40.41 -15.35
CA ASP A 113 13.96 39.12 -15.72
C ASP A 113 13.46 38.38 -14.46
N LEU A 114 14.16 38.50 -13.33
CA LEU A 114 13.73 37.94 -12.05
C LEU A 114 12.47 38.63 -11.51
N VAL A 115 12.43 39.97 -11.48
CA VAL A 115 11.25 40.73 -11.03
C VAL A 115 10.04 40.45 -11.93
N SER A 116 10.25 40.39 -13.25
CA SER A 116 9.18 40.05 -14.20
C SER A 116 8.62 38.65 -13.94
N LYS A 117 9.48 37.66 -13.68
CA LYS A 117 9.05 36.30 -13.32
C LYS A 117 8.27 36.27 -12.01
N LEU A 118 8.75 36.96 -10.97
CA LEU A 118 8.05 37.03 -9.68
C LEU A 118 6.65 37.67 -9.81
N LYS A 119 6.53 38.74 -10.62
CA LYS A 119 5.23 39.37 -10.92
C LYS A 119 4.27 38.43 -11.65
N GLU A 120 4.78 37.70 -12.64
CA GLU A 120 3.99 36.72 -13.38
C GLU A 120 3.51 35.58 -12.48
N GLU A 121 4.38 35.05 -11.62
CA GLU A 121 4.05 34.03 -10.61
C GLU A 121 2.99 34.53 -9.61
N GLU A 122 3.12 35.77 -9.12
CA GLU A 122 2.16 36.35 -8.19
C GLU A 122 0.78 36.54 -8.85
N LEU A 123 0.73 37.00 -10.10
CA LEU A 123 -0.51 37.14 -10.85
C LEU A 123 -1.18 35.78 -11.09
N LYS A 124 -0.41 34.75 -11.48
CA LYS A 124 -0.91 33.38 -11.63
C LYS A 124 -1.46 32.84 -10.32
N ARG A 125 -0.82 33.15 -9.19
CA ARG A 125 -1.28 32.75 -7.85
C ARG A 125 -2.60 33.44 -7.49
N LYS A 126 -2.72 34.75 -7.65
CA LYS A 126 -3.97 35.51 -7.36
C LYS A 126 -5.15 34.97 -8.17
N LYS A 127 -4.97 34.79 -9.49
CA LYS A 127 -6.00 34.18 -10.37
C LYS A 127 -6.43 32.79 -9.89
N ARG A 128 -5.51 31.99 -9.34
CA ARG A 128 -5.80 30.65 -8.81
C ARG A 128 -6.59 30.70 -7.52
N GLU A 129 -6.24 31.60 -6.60
CA GLU A 129 -6.95 31.80 -5.34
C GLU A 129 -8.38 32.27 -5.58
N GLU A 130 -8.56 33.28 -6.45
CA GLU A 130 -9.87 33.75 -6.88
C GLU A 130 -10.71 32.63 -7.50
N ARG A 131 -10.09 31.79 -8.35
CA ARG A 131 -10.76 30.63 -8.95
C ARG A 131 -11.19 29.60 -7.89
N LEU A 132 -10.33 29.27 -6.94
CA LEU A 132 -10.64 28.32 -5.87
C LEU A 132 -11.75 28.85 -4.95
N GLU A 133 -11.76 30.15 -4.67
CA GLU A 133 -12.81 30.80 -3.87
C GLU A 133 -14.15 30.81 -4.62
N MET A 134 -14.15 31.15 -5.91
CA MET A 134 -15.34 31.02 -6.76
C MET A 134 -15.88 29.58 -6.79
N ILE A 135 -14.99 28.59 -6.88
CA ILE A 135 -15.36 27.17 -6.84
C ILE A 135 -16.02 26.82 -5.50
N ARG A 136 -15.42 27.21 -4.36
CA ARG A 136 -15.98 26.98 -3.03
C ARG A 136 -17.36 27.61 -2.87
N ASN A 137 -17.52 28.87 -3.29
CA ASN A 137 -18.79 29.58 -3.26
C ASN A 137 -19.85 28.88 -4.12
N ASN A 138 -19.50 28.47 -5.34
CA ASN A 138 -20.39 27.73 -6.24
C ASN A 138 -20.81 26.38 -5.65
N VAL A 139 -19.89 25.67 -5.00
CA VAL A 139 -20.19 24.40 -4.32
C VAL A 139 -21.14 24.62 -3.14
N GLN A 140 -20.89 25.63 -2.30
CA GLN A 140 -21.78 26.00 -1.19
C GLN A 140 -23.19 26.37 -1.67
N LEU A 141 -23.30 27.15 -2.75
CA LEU A 141 -24.58 27.50 -3.39
C LEU A 141 -25.30 26.25 -3.91
N LYS A 142 -24.60 25.32 -4.58
CA LYS A 142 -25.18 24.04 -5.03
C LYS A 142 -25.71 23.21 -3.86
N TYR A 143 -24.98 23.12 -2.76
CA TYR A 143 -25.44 22.39 -1.56
C TYR A 143 -26.62 23.08 -0.87
N ALA A 144 -26.64 24.41 -0.81
CA ALA A 144 -27.76 25.18 -0.27
C ALA A 144 -29.04 25.01 -1.11
N VAL A 145 -28.92 25.01 -2.44
CA VAL A 145 -30.03 24.74 -3.37
C VAL A 145 -30.49 23.28 -3.27
N LYS A 146 -29.57 22.32 -3.14
CA LYS A 146 -29.91 20.89 -2.96
C LYS A 146 -30.65 20.65 -1.63
N ARG A 147 -30.28 21.33 -0.53
CA ARG A 147 -31.02 21.29 0.75
C ARG A 147 -32.43 21.90 0.63
N LYS A 148 -32.60 23.01 -0.08
CA LYS A 148 -33.94 23.59 -0.34
C LYS A 148 -34.80 22.72 -1.26
N SER A 149 -34.17 22.07 -2.26
CA SER A 149 -34.86 21.20 -3.21
C SER A 149 -35.32 19.87 -2.60
N PHE A 150 -34.65 19.39 -1.54
CA PHE A 150 -35.02 18.16 -0.82
C PHE A 150 -36.37 18.26 -0.10
N ASN A 151 -36.81 19.47 0.32
CA ASN A 151 -38.14 19.69 0.89
C ASN A 151 -39.28 19.68 -0.14
N THR A 152 -38.98 19.68 -1.43
CA THR A 152 -39.97 19.82 -2.53
C THR A 152 -39.98 18.63 -3.49
N LYS A 153 -39.09 17.64 -3.32
CA LYS A 153 -38.89 16.56 -4.30
C LYS A 153 -39.52 15.21 -3.93
N ASP A 154 -40.12 15.08 -2.75
CA ASP A 154 -40.84 13.85 -2.37
C ASP A 154 -42.17 13.64 -3.13
N GLU A 155 -42.72 14.67 -3.79
CA GLU A 155 -43.97 14.53 -4.57
C GLU A 155 -43.75 14.26 -6.08
N ALA A 156 -42.59 14.58 -6.64
CA ALA A 156 -42.35 14.50 -8.09
C ALA A 156 -41.74 13.17 -8.56
N PHE A 157 -41.24 12.33 -7.64
CA PHE A 157 -40.54 11.08 -7.98
C PHE A 157 -41.48 9.87 -8.16
N LYS A 158 -42.80 10.04 -8.02
CA LYS A 158 -43.80 8.96 -8.09
C LYS A 158 -44.49 8.78 -9.46
N LEU A 159 -44.15 9.58 -10.47
CA LEU A 159 -44.89 9.64 -11.75
C LEU A 159 -44.07 9.40 -13.03
N LEU A 160 -42.77 9.05 -12.95
CA LEU A 160 -41.90 8.90 -14.13
C LEU A 160 -41.23 7.53 -14.25
N GLN A 161 -41.88 6.47 -13.74
CA GLN A 161 -41.37 5.11 -13.84
C GLN A 161 -42.37 4.16 -14.53
N LEU A 162 -42.83 4.55 -15.73
CA LEU A 162 -43.55 3.65 -16.65
C LEU A 162 -43.35 4.11 -18.11
N SER A 163 -42.18 3.79 -18.70
CA SER A 163 -42.05 3.35 -20.10
C SER A 163 -40.57 3.16 -20.45
N LYS A 164 -40.17 1.93 -20.77
CA LYS A 164 -39.54 1.49 -22.04
C LYS A 164 -38.56 0.34 -21.80
N GLU A 165 -39.06 -0.88 -22.01
CA GLU A 165 -38.28 -2.07 -22.37
C GLU A 165 -38.30 -2.23 -23.92
N GLU A 166 -37.47 -3.17 -24.41
CA GLU A 166 -37.27 -3.68 -25.79
C GLU A 166 -35.97 -3.18 -26.46
N GLN A 167 -35.13 -4.00 -27.10
CA GLN A 167 -35.07 -5.45 -27.40
C GLN A 167 -33.59 -5.78 -27.66
N VAL A 168 -33.17 -7.02 -27.43
CA VAL A 168 -31.82 -7.52 -27.76
C VAL A 168 -31.97 -8.60 -28.83
N GLU A 169 -31.31 -8.43 -29.98
CA GLU A 169 -31.06 -9.51 -30.94
C GLU A 169 -29.57 -9.58 -31.28
N ALA A 170 -29.14 -10.81 -31.62
CA ALA A 170 -27.76 -11.24 -31.82
C ALA A 170 -27.36 -11.27 -33.30
N THR A 171 -26.05 -11.16 -33.57
CA THR A 171 -25.18 -12.10 -34.32
C THR A 171 -24.05 -11.41 -35.09
N GLY A 172 -22.88 -12.08 -35.15
CA GLY A 172 -22.03 -12.12 -36.34
C GLY A 172 -20.66 -11.43 -36.28
N ASP A 173 -19.60 -12.25 -36.31
CA ASP A 173 -18.18 -11.91 -36.23
C ASP A 173 -17.62 -11.03 -37.38
N GLN A 174 -16.60 -10.21 -37.05
CA GLN A 174 -15.29 -10.10 -37.74
C GLN A 174 -14.50 -8.88 -37.20
N GLU A 175 -13.55 -9.10 -36.28
CA GLU A 175 -12.60 -8.07 -35.83
C GLU A 175 -11.19 -8.67 -35.67
N ASP A 176 -10.37 -8.62 -36.72
CA ASP A 176 -8.99 -9.15 -36.73
C ASP A 176 -7.93 -8.09 -37.12
N GLU A 177 -8.30 -6.80 -37.12
CA GLU A 177 -7.43 -5.71 -37.58
C GLU A 177 -6.67 -4.96 -36.47
N GLU A 178 -7.02 -5.11 -35.19
CA GLU A 178 -6.39 -4.32 -34.11
C GLU A 178 -5.19 -5.02 -33.40
N LEU A 179 -4.89 -6.26 -33.78
CA LEU A 179 -3.87 -7.10 -33.14
C LEU A 179 -2.45 -6.96 -33.71
N ILE A 180 -2.24 -6.11 -34.72
CA ILE A 180 -0.94 -5.94 -35.38
C ILE A 180 -0.05 -4.97 -34.60
N ILE A 181 1.23 -5.26 -34.55
CA ILE A 181 2.23 -4.40 -33.91
C ILE A 181 2.45 -3.17 -34.79
N ALA A 182 2.06 -1.98 -34.29
CA ALA A 182 2.39 -0.70 -34.92
C ALA A 182 3.90 -0.56 -35.13
N GLU A 183 4.27 0.13 -36.20
CA GLU A 183 5.61 0.10 -36.76
C GLU A 183 6.69 0.60 -35.79
N TYR A 184 7.81 -0.11 -35.75
CA TYR A 184 9.03 0.36 -35.08
C TYR A 184 9.95 0.99 -36.13
N GLU A 185 10.03 2.32 -36.13
CA GLU A 185 11.03 3.07 -36.87
C GLU A 185 12.21 3.42 -35.93
N SER A 186 13.42 3.19 -36.42
CA SER A 186 14.68 3.44 -35.70
C SER A 186 15.18 4.83 -36.09
N ASP A 187 15.76 5.51 -35.10
CA ASP A 187 16.55 6.74 -35.19
C ASP A 187 15.76 8.05 -35.26
N ASP A 188 15.32 8.52 -34.08
CA ASP A 188 15.47 9.93 -33.69
C ASP A 188 15.38 10.06 -32.16
N GLU A 189 16.53 10.06 -31.48
CA GLU A 189 16.64 10.33 -30.03
C GLU A 189 16.56 11.83 -29.76
N SER A 190 15.38 12.46 -29.93
CA SER A 190 15.23 13.86 -29.52
C SER A 190 13.79 14.36 -29.32
N LYS A 191 12.79 13.52 -29.01
CA LYS A 191 11.40 14.01 -28.79
C LYS A 191 10.57 13.12 -27.83
N ILE A 192 10.97 13.06 -26.54
CA ILE A 192 10.13 12.52 -25.44
C ILE A 192 9.74 13.65 -24.48
N LYS A 193 9.11 14.69 -25.01
CA LYS A 193 8.37 15.70 -24.24
C LYS A 193 7.19 16.19 -25.09
N SER A 194 6.08 15.45 -25.10
CA SER A 194 4.74 15.99 -25.48
C SER A 194 3.60 14.96 -25.49
N ARG A 195 3.81 13.65 -25.32
CA ARG A 195 2.72 12.65 -25.46
C ARG A 195 1.71 12.57 -24.30
N PHE A 196 1.66 13.55 -23.39
CA PHE A 196 0.68 13.62 -22.30
C PHE A 196 -0.11 14.95 -22.23
N PHE A 197 0.15 15.89 -23.14
CA PHE A 197 -0.66 17.08 -23.35
C PHE A 197 -0.97 17.18 -24.84
N GLY A 198 -2.25 17.05 -25.19
CA GLY A 198 -2.69 17.32 -26.55
C GLY A 198 -2.57 18.82 -26.79
N ALA A 199 -1.59 19.22 -27.60
CA ALA A 199 -1.61 20.52 -28.23
C ALA A 199 -2.56 20.43 -29.43
N GLU A 200 -3.87 20.60 -29.19
CA GLU A 200 -4.70 21.24 -30.20
C GLU A 200 -4.38 22.74 -30.10
N LYS A 201 -3.88 23.32 -31.19
CA LYS A 201 -3.78 24.77 -31.35
C LYS A 201 -5.20 25.30 -31.51
N ASP A 202 -5.88 25.49 -30.40
CA ASP A 202 -6.92 26.50 -30.27
C ASP A 202 -6.37 27.56 -29.31
N GLU A 203 -6.51 28.83 -29.69
CA GLU A 203 -6.01 30.01 -28.99
C GLU A 203 -6.79 30.27 -27.69
N ASP A 204 -6.72 29.35 -26.74
CA ASP A 204 -6.96 29.60 -25.33
C ASP A 204 -5.74 29.07 -24.57
N ASP A 205 -4.99 29.98 -23.93
CA ASP A 205 -3.92 29.67 -22.99
C ASP A 205 -4.44 28.73 -21.87
N GLU A 206 -4.44 27.42 -22.10
CA GLU A 206 -4.67 26.42 -21.05
C GLU A 206 -3.44 26.43 -20.15
N LEU A 207 -3.43 27.36 -19.19
CA LEU A 207 -2.47 27.45 -18.09
C LEU A 207 -2.17 26.04 -17.59
N VAL A 208 -1.00 25.49 -17.95
CA VAL A 208 -0.50 24.24 -17.37
C VAL A 208 -0.42 24.47 -15.87
N GLU A 209 -1.40 23.97 -15.12
CA GLU A 209 -1.52 24.24 -13.69
C GLU A 209 -0.29 23.68 -12.98
N GLU A 210 0.60 24.57 -12.53
CA GLU A 210 1.83 24.18 -11.84
C GLU A 210 1.53 23.58 -10.46
N HIS A 211 2.34 22.59 -10.07
CA HIS A 211 2.22 21.93 -8.77
C HIS A 211 2.50 22.91 -7.63
N VAL A 212 1.51 23.08 -6.74
CA VAL A 212 1.70 23.79 -5.47
C VAL A 212 2.57 22.98 -4.49
N THR A 213 3.00 23.62 -3.41
CA THR A 213 3.56 22.89 -2.26
C THR A 213 2.44 22.01 -1.69
N LYS A 214 2.72 20.71 -1.53
CA LYS A 214 1.73 19.74 -1.11
C LYS A 214 2.31 18.64 -0.26
N ILE A 215 1.41 18.02 0.48
CA ILE A 215 1.69 16.88 1.34
C ILE A 215 1.09 15.64 0.68
N TYR A 216 1.93 14.64 0.45
CA TYR A 216 1.47 13.30 0.09
C TYR A 216 1.30 12.49 1.35
N TYR A 217 0.05 12.16 1.69
CA TYR A 217 -0.25 11.25 2.78
C TYR A 217 -0.48 9.86 2.22
N CYS A 218 0.22 8.88 2.78
CA CYS A 218 0.10 7.52 2.36
C CYS A 218 -0.32 6.59 3.50
N SER A 219 -1.08 5.53 3.15
CA SER A 219 -1.48 4.44 4.05
C SER A 219 -1.29 3.06 3.42
N ARG A 220 -1.25 1.99 4.23
CA ARG A 220 -1.16 0.59 3.75
C ARG A 220 -2.44 0.14 3.05
N THR A 221 -3.61 0.47 3.60
CA THR A 221 -4.92 0.00 3.10
C THR A 221 -5.87 1.14 2.73
N HIS A 222 -6.81 0.85 1.82
CA HIS A 222 -7.85 1.82 1.45
C HIS A 222 -8.76 2.21 2.62
N SER A 223 -9.05 1.30 3.55
CA SER A 223 -9.86 1.60 4.74
C SER A 223 -9.19 2.61 5.66
N GLN A 224 -7.86 2.54 5.82
CA GLN A 224 -7.11 3.54 6.59
C GLN A 224 -7.10 4.91 5.90
N LEU A 225 -6.96 4.94 4.56
CA LEU A 225 -7.06 6.19 3.80
C LEU A 225 -8.46 6.82 3.95
N ALA A 226 -9.52 6.00 3.90
CA ALA A 226 -10.88 6.47 4.12
C ALA A 226 -11.03 7.05 5.54
N GLN A 227 -10.53 6.36 6.58
CA GLN A 227 -10.53 6.87 7.95
C GLN A 227 -9.82 8.22 8.05
N PHE A 228 -8.64 8.35 7.46
CA PHE A 228 -7.86 9.59 7.44
C PHE A 228 -8.65 10.73 6.78
N VAL A 229 -9.30 10.49 5.64
CA VAL A 229 -10.12 11.52 4.96
C VAL A 229 -11.28 11.98 5.84
N HIS A 230 -11.94 11.07 6.56
CA HIS A 230 -12.99 11.43 7.51
C HIS A 230 -12.46 12.24 8.71
N GLU A 231 -11.24 11.98 9.16
CA GLU A 231 -10.59 12.77 10.21
C GLU A 231 -10.23 14.18 9.70
N VAL A 232 -9.78 14.31 8.44
CA VAL A 232 -9.57 15.63 7.81
C VAL A 232 -10.88 16.40 7.70
N GLN A 233 -11.99 15.75 7.36
CA GLN A 233 -13.32 16.38 7.32
C GLN A 233 -13.77 16.92 8.70
N LYS A 234 -13.34 16.28 9.80
CA LYS A 234 -13.61 16.76 11.17
C LYS A 234 -12.66 17.86 11.62
N SER A 235 -11.51 18.02 10.96
CA SER A 235 -10.51 19.00 11.33
C SER A 235 -10.95 20.44 11.01
N PRO A 236 -10.42 21.45 11.72
CA PRO A 236 -10.66 22.86 11.41
C PRO A 236 -10.28 23.24 9.97
N PHE A 237 -9.33 22.52 9.37
CA PHE A 237 -8.79 22.78 8.03
C PHE A 237 -9.71 22.34 6.89
N SER A 238 -10.79 21.61 7.16
CA SER A 238 -11.65 20.98 6.14
C SER A 238 -12.22 21.92 5.07
N LYS A 239 -12.40 23.20 5.40
CA LYS A 239 -12.94 24.22 4.47
C LYS A 239 -11.87 24.93 3.65
N ASP A 240 -10.65 25.01 4.19
CA ASP A 240 -9.59 25.85 3.66
C ASP A 240 -8.59 25.09 2.82
N ILE A 241 -8.61 23.75 2.87
CA ILE A 241 -7.67 22.88 2.17
C ILE A 241 -8.31 22.12 1.00
N SER A 242 -7.55 21.98 -0.09
CA SER A 242 -7.91 21.12 -1.23
C SER A 242 -7.31 19.71 -1.05
N VAL A 243 -8.19 18.71 -0.93
CA VAL A 243 -7.80 17.30 -0.70
C VAL A 243 -8.22 16.43 -1.87
N VAL A 244 -7.30 15.61 -2.37
CA VAL A 244 -7.56 14.63 -3.43
C VAL A 244 -7.25 13.22 -2.97
N THR A 245 -8.23 12.34 -3.07
CA THR A 245 -8.08 10.92 -2.76
C THR A 245 -7.83 10.13 -4.05
N LEU A 246 -6.70 9.41 -4.13
CA LEU A 246 -6.35 8.57 -5.27
C LEU A 246 -6.74 7.11 -5.02
N GLY A 247 -7.24 6.47 -6.07
CA GLY A 247 -7.64 5.08 -6.06
C GLY A 247 -7.31 4.36 -7.37
N SER A 248 -7.42 3.04 -7.34
CA SER A 248 -7.30 2.20 -8.54
C SER A 248 -8.53 2.38 -9.45
N ARG A 249 -8.42 1.96 -10.73
CA ARG A 249 -9.58 1.93 -11.62
C ARG A 249 -10.68 0.99 -11.11
N GLN A 250 -10.33 -0.07 -10.39
CA GLN A 250 -11.31 -0.97 -9.78
C GLN A 250 -12.20 -0.23 -8.77
N ASN A 251 -11.62 0.71 -8.02
CA ASN A 251 -12.33 1.44 -6.96
C ASN A 251 -13.05 2.69 -7.46
N LEU A 252 -12.57 3.33 -8.54
CA LEU A 252 -13.10 4.62 -9.02
C LEU A 252 -13.90 4.53 -10.34
N CYS A 253 -14.02 3.36 -10.96
CA CYS A 253 -14.78 3.20 -12.20
C CYS A 253 -16.29 3.12 -11.93
N ILE A 254 -17.05 4.00 -12.59
CA ILE A 254 -18.53 4.02 -12.58
C ILE A 254 -19.16 3.36 -13.81
N ASN A 255 -18.35 2.97 -14.82
CA ASN A 255 -18.87 2.28 -15.99
C ASN A 255 -19.11 0.79 -15.65
N GLU A 256 -20.39 0.40 -15.60
CA GLU A 256 -20.81 -0.97 -15.26
C GLU A 256 -20.34 -2.02 -16.28
N GLU A 257 -20.09 -1.67 -17.55
CA GLU A 257 -19.49 -2.60 -18.52
C GLU A 257 -18.05 -2.98 -18.14
N VAL A 258 -17.27 -1.98 -17.71
CA VAL A 258 -15.87 -2.19 -17.31
C VAL A 258 -15.81 -2.86 -15.95
N ARG A 259 -16.67 -2.45 -15.01
CA ARG A 259 -16.69 -2.97 -13.64
C ARG A 259 -17.09 -4.46 -13.58
N ARG A 260 -17.98 -4.91 -14.46
CA ARG A 260 -18.40 -6.33 -14.56
C ARG A 260 -17.25 -7.29 -14.90
N LEU A 261 -16.13 -6.82 -15.42
CA LEU A 261 -14.98 -7.67 -15.78
C LEU A 261 -14.29 -8.31 -14.56
N GLY A 262 -14.50 -7.78 -13.34
CA GLY A 262 -14.06 -8.34 -12.06
C GLY A 262 -12.55 -8.33 -11.79
N SER A 263 -11.72 -8.50 -12.82
CA SER A 263 -10.26 -8.51 -12.76
C SER A 263 -9.68 -7.12 -12.97
N ILE A 264 -8.77 -6.70 -12.08
CA ILE A 264 -8.05 -5.40 -12.14
C ILE A 264 -7.39 -5.18 -13.50
N GLN A 265 -6.80 -6.23 -14.07
CA GLN A 265 -6.09 -6.12 -15.34
C GLN A 265 -7.05 -5.90 -16.50
N ARG A 266 -8.12 -6.69 -16.59
CA ARG A 266 -9.17 -6.52 -17.61
C ARG A 266 -9.84 -5.15 -17.53
N ILE A 267 -10.05 -4.65 -16.32
CA ILE A 267 -10.57 -3.29 -16.08
C ILE A 267 -9.61 -2.23 -16.65
N ASN A 268 -8.31 -2.35 -16.37
CA ASN A 268 -7.30 -1.43 -16.89
C ASN A 268 -7.23 -1.47 -18.41
N ASP A 269 -7.22 -2.67 -18.97
CA ASP A 269 -7.12 -2.97 -20.38
C ASP A 269 -8.32 -2.39 -21.16
N ARG A 270 -9.55 -2.76 -20.79
CA ARG A 270 -10.77 -2.22 -21.40
C ARG A 270 -10.89 -0.70 -21.26
N CYS A 271 -10.48 -0.14 -20.12
CA CYS A 271 -10.50 1.31 -19.92
C CYS A 271 -9.54 2.04 -20.87
N MET A 272 -8.34 1.49 -21.09
CA MET A 272 -7.37 2.07 -22.03
C MET A 272 -7.81 1.91 -23.49
N GLU A 273 -8.45 0.79 -23.84
CA GLU A 273 -9.04 0.54 -25.16
C GLU A 273 -10.10 1.59 -25.51
N MET A 274 -11.06 1.82 -24.59
CA MET A 274 -12.10 2.84 -24.74
C MET A 274 -11.57 4.29 -24.87
N GLN A 275 -10.28 4.54 -24.57
CA GLN A 275 -9.62 5.84 -24.75
C GLN A 275 -8.93 6.01 -26.10
N LYS A 276 -8.27 4.96 -26.61
CA LYS A 276 -7.52 5.03 -27.88
C LYS A 276 -8.45 5.34 -29.06
N ASN A 277 -9.68 4.87 -28.99
CA ASN A 277 -10.71 5.08 -30.01
C ASN A 277 -11.19 6.55 -30.14
N LYS A 278 -10.67 7.48 -29.31
CA LYS A 278 -10.93 8.93 -29.43
C LYS A 278 -10.07 9.62 -30.50
N HIS A 279 -8.95 9.00 -30.93
CA HIS A 279 -7.94 9.65 -31.78
C HIS A 279 -7.91 9.22 -33.26
N GLU A 280 -8.73 8.26 -33.68
CA GLU A 280 -8.91 7.97 -35.12
C GLU A 280 -9.87 9.01 -35.74
N LYS A 281 -9.36 10.21 -36.05
CA LYS A 281 -10.06 11.12 -36.98
C LYS A 281 -10.15 10.38 -38.33
N HIS A 282 -11.37 10.12 -38.80
CA HIS A 282 -11.63 9.59 -40.14
C HIS A 282 -10.97 10.50 -41.18
N HIS A 283 -9.94 10.02 -41.86
CA HIS A 283 -9.53 10.61 -43.14
C HIS A 283 -10.70 10.42 -44.11
N HIS A 284 -11.35 11.53 -44.47
CA HIS A 284 -12.35 11.56 -45.53
C HIS A 284 -11.62 11.42 -46.87
N GLU A 285 -11.40 10.19 -47.33
CA GLU A 285 -11.22 9.93 -48.76
C GLU A 285 -12.58 9.57 -49.35
N GLU A 286 -13.02 10.37 -50.32
CA GLU A 286 -14.26 10.16 -51.06
C GLU A 286 -14.15 8.89 -51.91
N GLY A 287 -14.67 7.78 -51.39
CA GLY A 287 -14.72 6.50 -52.10
C GLY A 287 -15.74 5.54 -51.50
N VAL A 288 -16.84 5.33 -52.24
CA VAL A 288 -17.84 4.25 -52.17
C VAL A 288 -18.35 3.84 -50.78
N LYS A 289 -19.60 4.23 -50.49
CA LYS A 289 -20.42 3.88 -49.32
C LYS A 289 -20.36 2.37 -48.98
N ARG A 290 -19.56 1.99 -47.97
CA ARG A 290 -19.72 0.72 -47.24
C ARG A 290 -20.64 0.94 -46.03
N LYS A 291 -21.60 0.03 -45.85
CA LYS A 291 -22.63 0.07 -44.79
C LYS A 291 -21.96 0.24 -43.41
N ARG A 292 -22.42 1.23 -42.65
CA ARG A 292 -21.98 1.56 -41.28
C ARG A 292 -22.16 0.35 -40.36
N GLY A 293 -21.07 -0.17 -39.81
CA GLY A 293 -21.09 -1.11 -38.69
C GLY A 293 -21.50 -0.43 -37.37
N PRO A 294 -21.66 -1.19 -36.26
CA PRO A 294 -22.00 -0.63 -34.95
C PRO A 294 -20.90 0.30 -34.43
N ALA A 295 -21.28 1.35 -33.70
CA ALA A 295 -20.40 2.43 -33.28
C ALA A 295 -19.31 1.96 -32.28
N LYS A 296 -18.04 2.27 -32.59
CA LYS A 296 -16.88 2.06 -31.70
C LYS A 296 -17.13 2.69 -30.32
N SER A 297 -17.12 1.92 -29.24
CA SER A 297 -17.57 2.39 -27.91
C SER A 297 -16.50 3.26 -27.21
N VAL A 298 -16.65 4.59 -27.28
CA VAL A 298 -15.92 5.54 -26.43
C VAL A 298 -16.55 5.56 -25.04
N CYS A 299 -15.74 5.69 -23.98
CA CYS A 299 -16.26 5.76 -22.61
C CYS A 299 -17.19 6.97 -22.43
N PRO A 300 -18.47 6.78 -22.05
CA PRO A 300 -19.45 7.87 -21.92
C PRO A 300 -19.06 8.95 -20.91
N TYR A 301 -18.25 8.57 -19.92
CA TYR A 301 -17.85 9.39 -18.77
C TYR A 301 -16.55 10.18 -18.99
N ASN A 302 -15.94 10.11 -20.19
CA ASN A 302 -14.63 10.71 -20.49
C ASN A 302 -14.73 12.06 -21.27
N LYS A 303 -15.81 12.81 -21.05
CA LYS A 303 -16.03 14.14 -21.67
C LYS A 303 -15.20 15.21 -20.95
N ALA A 304 -14.44 16.01 -21.70
CA ALA A 304 -13.48 16.97 -21.13
C ALA A 304 -14.14 18.02 -20.21
N SER A 305 -15.23 18.64 -20.64
CA SER A 305 -15.98 19.62 -19.84
C SER A 305 -16.52 19.03 -18.53
N ALA A 306 -17.05 17.81 -18.58
CA ALA A 306 -17.57 17.12 -17.40
C ALA A 306 -16.44 16.75 -16.41
N LEU A 307 -15.26 16.38 -16.92
CA LEU A 307 -14.07 16.12 -16.10
C LEU A 307 -13.60 17.39 -15.38
N GLN A 308 -13.56 18.54 -16.07
CA GLN A 308 -13.20 19.83 -15.48
C GLN A 308 -14.21 20.26 -14.41
N GLN A 309 -15.52 20.12 -14.67
CA GLN A 309 -16.56 20.41 -13.67
C GLN A 309 -16.41 19.56 -12.41
N MET A 310 -16.16 18.25 -12.56
CA MET A 310 -15.94 17.37 -11.42
C MET A 310 -14.65 17.70 -10.67
N ARG A 311 -13.57 18.00 -11.40
CA ARG A 311 -12.30 18.45 -10.81
C ARG A 311 -12.52 19.65 -9.89
N ASP A 312 -13.26 20.65 -10.35
CA ASP A 312 -13.53 21.85 -9.58
C ASP A 312 -14.34 21.51 -8.31
N VAL A 313 -15.36 20.64 -8.40
CA VAL A 313 -16.10 20.18 -7.20
C VAL A 313 -15.20 19.43 -6.22
N VAL A 314 -14.28 18.60 -6.72
CA VAL A 314 -13.31 17.86 -5.89
C VAL A 314 -12.34 18.80 -5.17
N LEU A 315 -11.94 19.92 -5.78
CA LEU A 315 -11.07 20.92 -5.14
C LEU A 315 -11.81 21.78 -4.11
N GLY A 316 -13.13 21.93 -4.25
CA GLY A 316 -13.94 22.75 -3.37
C GLY A 316 -14.36 22.08 -2.06
N ALA A 317 -14.35 20.75 -1.97
CA ALA A 317 -14.71 20.02 -0.76
C ALA A 317 -13.95 18.69 -0.65
N VAL A 318 -13.74 18.24 0.59
CA VAL A 318 -13.04 16.98 0.88
C VAL A 318 -13.96 15.78 0.62
N HIS A 319 -13.58 14.90 -0.30
CA HIS A 319 -14.35 13.70 -0.66
C HIS A 319 -13.53 12.42 -0.45
N ASP A 320 -14.17 11.40 0.13
CA ASP A 320 -13.65 10.03 0.15
C ASP A 320 -13.95 9.29 -1.17
N ILE A 321 -13.49 8.03 -1.29
CA ILE A 321 -13.68 7.24 -2.53
C ILE A 321 -15.17 7.01 -2.84
N GLU A 322 -16.00 6.75 -1.82
CA GLU A 322 -17.42 6.46 -2.02
C GLU A 322 -18.21 7.71 -2.44
N GLN A 323 -17.90 8.85 -1.82
CA GLN A 323 -18.42 10.16 -2.17
C GLN A 323 -17.98 10.57 -3.58
N LEU A 324 -16.75 10.27 -4.00
CA LEU A 324 -16.27 10.49 -5.37
C LEU A 324 -17.04 9.66 -6.40
N LEU A 325 -17.36 8.39 -6.08
CA LEU A 325 -18.19 7.55 -6.96
C LEU A 325 -19.60 8.10 -7.09
N LYS A 326 -20.22 8.53 -5.98
CA LYS A 326 -21.54 9.16 -5.98
C LYS A 326 -21.52 10.45 -6.81
N LEU A 327 -20.50 11.29 -6.61
CA LEU A 327 -20.32 12.53 -7.36
C LEU A 327 -20.19 12.25 -8.87
N GLY A 328 -19.36 11.29 -9.28
CA GLY A 328 -19.20 10.94 -10.69
C GLY A 328 -20.48 10.43 -11.36
N ARG A 329 -21.36 9.77 -10.61
CA ARG A 329 -22.71 9.39 -11.09
C ARG A 329 -23.61 10.61 -11.24
N GLU A 330 -23.58 11.54 -10.29
CA GLU A 330 -24.37 12.78 -10.34
C GLU A 330 -23.92 13.73 -11.47
N THR A 331 -22.61 13.82 -11.73
CA THR A 331 -22.03 14.71 -12.75
C THR A 331 -21.80 14.03 -14.10
N HIS A 332 -22.12 12.74 -14.23
CA HIS A 332 -21.83 11.91 -15.40
C HIS A 332 -20.37 12.03 -15.92
N SER A 333 -19.41 12.03 -14.98
CA SER A 333 -17.98 12.18 -15.28
C SER A 333 -17.14 11.12 -14.59
N CYS A 334 -16.01 10.74 -15.19
CA CYS A 334 -15.14 9.69 -14.68
C CYS A 334 -14.34 10.15 -13.44
N PRO A 335 -14.58 9.57 -12.24
CA PRO A 335 -13.85 9.93 -11.02
C PRO A 335 -12.34 9.69 -11.10
N TYR A 336 -11.93 8.64 -11.81
CA TYR A 336 -10.53 8.26 -11.93
C TYR A 336 -9.69 9.32 -12.66
N TYR A 337 -10.21 9.90 -13.75
CA TYR A 337 -9.48 10.92 -14.50
C TYR A 337 -9.66 12.32 -13.90
N SER A 338 -10.84 12.64 -13.33
CA SER A 338 -11.07 13.95 -12.70
C SER A 338 -10.19 14.18 -11.48
N THR A 339 -10.02 13.17 -10.62
CA THR A 339 -9.12 13.25 -9.44
C THR A 339 -7.67 13.47 -9.85
N ARG A 340 -7.21 12.86 -10.96
CA ARG A 340 -5.85 13.06 -11.48
C ARG A 340 -5.62 14.47 -12.02
N LEU A 341 -6.63 15.04 -12.67
CA LEU A 341 -6.59 16.45 -13.10
C LEU A 341 -6.60 17.42 -11.90
N ALA A 342 -7.09 16.99 -10.74
CA ALA A 342 -7.09 17.80 -9.52
C ALA A 342 -5.75 17.74 -8.76
N ILE A 343 -4.82 16.85 -9.12
CA ILE A 343 -3.54 16.69 -8.39
C ILE A 343 -2.68 17.97 -8.40
N PRO A 344 -2.47 18.69 -9.53
CA PRO A 344 -1.59 19.85 -9.54
C PRO A 344 -2.01 20.98 -8.58
N PRO A 345 -3.29 21.39 -8.49
CA PRO A 345 -3.74 22.40 -7.53
C PRO A 345 -4.06 21.86 -6.12
N ALA A 346 -4.00 20.54 -5.88
CA ALA A 346 -4.25 19.96 -4.56
C ALA A 346 -3.10 20.20 -3.57
N GLN A 347 -3.46 20.58 -2.34
CA GLN A 347 -2.55 20.77 -1.20
C GLN A 347 -2.28 19.48 -0.42
N LEU A 348 -3.28 18.58 -0.35
CA LEU A 348 -3.15 17.28 0.30
C LEU A 348 -3.58 16.17 -0.68
N VAL A 349 -2.69 15.21 -0.93
CA VAL A 349 -2.98 14.07 -1.80
C VAL A 349 -2.87 12.79 -0.99
N VAL A 350 -3.98 12.05 -0.91
CA VAL A 350 -4.13 10.84 -0.12
C VAL A 350 -4.07 9.62 -1.04
N LEU A 351 -3.11 8.71 -0.83
CA LEU A 351 -2.85 7.61 -1.76
C LEU A 351 -2.21 6.36 -1.11
N PRO A 352 -2.33 5.14 -1.69
CA PRO A 352 -1.69 3.94 -1.13
C PRO A 352 -0.16 3.92 -1.27
N TYR A 353 0.58 3.35 -0.30
CA TYR A 353 2.06 3.28 -0.38
C TYR A 353 2.59 2.74 -1.70
N GLN A 354 1.95 1.71 -2.26
CA GLN A 354 2.43 1.06 -3.47
C GLN A 354 2.46 2.03 -4.67
N MET A 355 1.63 3.07 -4.67
CA MET A 355 1.62 4.07 -5.75
C MET A 355 2.77 5.06 -5.68
N VAL A 356 3.30 5.36 -4.49
CA VAL A 356 4.48 6.24 -4.32
C VAL A 356 5.78 5.46 -4.45
N LEU A 357 5.84 4.25 -3.90
CA LEU A 357 7.08 3.45 -3.89
C LEU A 357 7.42 2.86 -5.26
N HIS A 358 6.41 2.55 -6.08
CA HIS A 358 6.63 2.09 -7.46
C HIS A 358 6.70 3.26 -8.45
N GLU A 359 7.89 3.51 -9.01
CA GLU A 359 8.15 4.68 -9.85
C GLU A 359 7.25 4.79 -11.07
N ALA A 360 7.02 3.70 -11.82
CA ALA A 360 6.16 3.74 -13.01
C ALA A 360 4.70 4.09 -12.65
N THR A 361 4.20 3.58 -11.51
CA THR A 361 2.86 3.91 -11.02
C THR A 361 2.77 5.36 -10.58
N ARG A 362 3.82 5.86 -9.89
CA ARG A 362 3.94 7.24 -9.43
C ARG A 362 3.88 8.22 -10.59
N ARG A 363 4.71 8.01 -11.62
CA ARG A 363 4.73 8.84 -12.84
C ARG A 363 3.40 8.77 -13.59
N ALA A 364 2.84 7.57 -13.74
CA ALA A 364 1.55 7.39 -14.40
C ALA A 364 0.41 8.09 -13.64
N ALA A 365 0.50 8.21 -12.31
CA ALA A 365 -0.46 8.92 -11.47
C ALA A 365 -0.39 10.45 -11.59
N GLY A 366 0.70 11.01 -12.11
CA GLY A 366 0.96 12.46 -12.07
C GLY A 366 1.50 12.94 -10.72
N VAL A 367 2.07 12.03 -9.91
CA VAL A 367 2.64 12.36 -8.60
C VAL A 367 4.10 12.78 -8.78
N GLN A 368 4.42 14.01 -8.35
CA GLN A 368 5.77 14.57 -8.37
C GLN A 368 6.25 14.82 -6.94
N LEU A 369 7.37 14.20 -6.56
CA LEU A 369 7.92 14.25 -5.20
C LEU A 369 8.93 15.38 -4.98
N LYS A 370 9.51 15.93 -6.07
CA LYS A 370 10.57 16.92 -6.01
C LYS A 370 10.17 18.14 -5.17
N GLY A 371 10.84 18.34 -4.04
CA GLY A 371 10.62 19.47 -3.13
C GLY A 371 9.34 19.39 -2.29
N GLN A 372 8.63 18.26 -2.33
CA GLN A 372 7.36 18.04 -1.63
C GLN A 372 7.55 17.26 -0.32
N VAL A 373 6.51 17.20 0.51
CA VAL A 373 6.50 16.44 1.77
C VAL A 373 5.79 15.10 1.58
N LEU A 374 6.38 14.04 2.12
CA LEU A 374 5.79 12.69 2.12
C LEU A 374 5.58 12.22 3.56
N ILE A 375 4.35 11.84 3.90
CA ILE A 375 3.98 11.22 5.18
C ILE A 375 3.55 9.78 4.91
N ILE A 376 4.26 8.83 5.51
CA ILE A 376 3.99 7.41 5.48
C ILE A 376 3.51 7.01 6.87
N ASP A 377 2.21 6.75 7.02
CA ASP A 377 1.69 6.22 8.29
C ASP A 377 2.02 4.71 8.44
N GLU A 378 1.59 4.01 9.48
CA GLU A 378 1.66 2.54 9.62
C GLU A 378 2.90 1.85 9.01
N ALA A 379 4.09 2.45 9.16
CA ALA A 379 5.25 2.13 8.34
C ALA A 379 6.03 0.90 8.82
N HIS A 380 5.47 0.15 9.76
CA HIS A 380 6.10 -1.02 10.38
C HIS A 380 6.38 -2.16 9.38
N ASN A 381 5.65 -2.21 8.25
CA ASN A 381 5.88 -3.14 7.14
C ASN A 381 6.47 -2.47 5.88
N LEU A 382 7.04 -1.27 5.98
CA LEU A 382 7.53 -0.55 4.80
C LEU A 382 8.64 -1.33 4.07
N SER A 383 9.59 -1.91 4.81
CA SER A 383 10.67 -2.74 4.24
C SER A 383 10.12 -3.96 3.51
N ASP A 384 9.22 -4.71 4.17
CA ASP A 384 8.59 -5.91 3.57
C ASP A 384 7.79 -5.55 2.31
N THR A 385 7.04 -4.44 2.37
CA THR A 385 6.23 -3.95 1.23
C THR A 385 7.12 -3.57 0.05
N LEU A 386 8.25 -2.90 0.28
CA LEU A 386 9.23 -2.56 -0.75
C LEU A 386 9.82 -3.82 -1.39
N SER A 387 10.27 -4.78 -0.56
CA SER A 387 10.77 -6.06 -1.07
C SER A 387 9.72 -6.78 -1.90
N CYS A 388 8.45 -6.80 -1.48
CA CYS A 388 7.36 -7.45 -2.22
C CYS A 388 7.02 -6.74 -3.55
N ILE A 389 7.03 -5.40 -3.62
CA ILE A 389 6.74 -4.66 -4.86
C ILE A 389 7.76 -4.97 -5.95
N HIS A 390 9.02 -5.14 -5.57
CA HIS A 390 10.14 -5.36 -6.49
C HIS A 390 10.58 -6.83 -6.59
N SER A 391 9.87 -7.73 -5.92
CA SER A 391 10.01 -9.18 -6.09
C SER A 391 8.98 -9.70 -7.09
N ALA A 392 9.33 -10.73 -7.85
CA ALA A 392 8.47 -11.31 -8.88
C ALA A 392 8.58 -12.83 -8.87
N GLU A 393 7.45 -13.53 -8.97
CA GLU A 393 7.39 -14.99 -9.04
C GLU A 393 6.69 -15.45 -10.32
N LEU A 394 7.25 -16.48 -10.95
CA LEU A 394 6.72 -17.17 -12.12
C LEU A 394 6.60 -18.66 -11.85
N SER A 395 5.39 -19.21 -12.04
CA SER A 395 5.22 -20.65 -12.05
C SER A 395 5.51 -21.25 -13.42
N GLY A 396 5.90 -22.52 -13.48
CA GLY A 396 6.09 -23.23 -14.74
C GLY A 396 4.80 -23.30 -15.56
N ALA A 397 3.63 -23.39 -14.91
CA ALA A 397 2.35 -23.30 -15.60
C ALA A 397 2.14 -21.94 -16.31
N GLN A 398 2.56 -20.83 -15.69
CA GLN A 398 2.49 -19.50 -16.30
C GLN A 398 3.48 -19.38 -17.47
N LEU A 399 4.70 -19.90 -17.32
CA LEU A 399 5.72 -19.91 -18.38
C LEU A 399 5.26 -20.71 -19.60
N CYS A 400 4.71 -21.91 -19.41
CA CYS A 400 4.19 -22.74 -20.51
C CYS A 400 3.03 -22.05 -21.23
N ARG A 401 2.12 -21.39 -20.48
CA ARG A 401 1.03 -20.62 -21.07
C ARG A 401 1.55 -19.41 -21.86
N ALA A 402 2.49 -18.66 -21.28
CA ALA A 402 3.12 -17.51 -21.93
C ALA A 402 3.84 -17.92 -23.22
N HIS A 403 4.60 -19.02 -23.20
CA HIS A 403 5.28 -19.58 -24.38
C HIS A 403 4.28 -19.96 -25.47
N SER A 404 3.23 -20.71 -25.12
CA SER A 404 2.21 -21.13 -26.06
C SER A 404 1.47 -19.92 -26.66
N GLN A 405 1.11 -18.94 -25.83
CA GLN A 405 0.43 -17.73 -26.28
C GLN A 405 1.29 -16.91 -27.24
N LEU A 406 2.57 -16.68 -26.88
CA LEU A 406 3.47 -15.90 -27.72
C LEU A 406 3.81 -16.62 -29.03
N SER A 407 3.93 -17.96 -29.01
CA SER A 407 4.19 -18.76 -30.21
C SER A 407 3.06 -18.67 -31.23
N GLN A 408 1.81 -18.89 -30.81
CA GLN A 408 0.71 -18.81 -31.80
C GLN A 408 0.47 -17.36 -32.26
N TYR A 409 0.75 -16.35 -31.41
CA TYR A 409 0.75 -14.96 -31.86
C TYR A 409 1.80 -14.73 -32.97
N ALA A 410 3.02 -15.25 -32.77
CA ALA A 410 4.08 -15.17 -33.76
C ALA A 410 3.69 -15.87 -35.08
N ASP A 411 3.06 -17.03 -35.00
CA ASP A 411 2.63 -17.81 -36.17
C ASP A 411 1.46 -17.15 -36.91
N ARG A 412 0.43 -16.69 -36.18
CA ARG A 412 -0.76 -16.04 -36.75
C ARG A 412 -0.41 -14.74 -37.49
N TYR A 413 0.49 -13.93 -36.93
CA TYR A 413 0.88 -12.65 -37.52
C TYR A 413 2.22 -12.72 -38.27
N LYS A 414 2.76 -13.91 -38.54
CA LYS A 414 4.08 -14.10 -39.16
C LYS A 414 4.26 -13.34 -40.46
N SER A 415 3.22 -13.31 -41.31
CA SER A 415 3.22 -12.60 -42.60
C SER A 415 3.09 -11.08 -42.47
N ARG A 416 2.57 -10.58 -41.33
CA ARG A 416 2.30 -9.16 -41.09
C ARG A 416 3.34 -8.49 -40.19
N LEU A 417 4.18 -9.27 -39.52
CA LEU A 417 5.22 -8.77 -38.62
C LEU A 417 6.50 -8.44 -39.39
N LYS A 418 7.03 -7.22 -39.21
CA LYS A 418 8.38 -6.85 -39.67
C LYS A 418 9.43 -7.78 -39.07
N ALA A 419 10.49 -8.09 -39.81
CA ALA A 419 11.55 -9.03 -39.39
C ALA A 419 12.18 -8.67 -38.03
N LYS A 420 12.34 -7.38 -37.71
CA LYS A 420 12.84 -6.91 -36.40
C LYS A 420 11.91 -7.28 -35.24
N ASN A 421 10.59 -7.13 -35.41
CA ASN A 421 9.62 -7.50 -34.37
C ASN A 421 9.60 -9.02 -34.15
N LEU A 422 9.69 -9.79 -35.24
CA LEU A 422 9.78 -11.24 -35.17
C LEU A 422 11.07 -11.70 -34.46
N MET A 423 12.20 -11.02 -34.69
CA MET A 423 13.45 -11.27 -33.98
C MET A 423 13.28 -11.07 -32.46
N TYR A 424 12.66 -9.97 -32.02
CA TYR A 424 12.42 -9.74 -30.59
C TYR A 424 11.47 -10.77 -29.98
N ILE A 425 10.39 -11.14 -30.68
CA ILE A 425 9.48 -12.20 -30.22
C ILE A 425 10.22 -13.54 -30.06
N LYS A 426 11.07 -13.89 -31.02
CA LYS A 426 11.91 -15.10 -30.93
C LYS A 426 12.92 -15.04 -29.78
N GLN A 427 13.51 -13.87 -29.52
CA GLN A 427 14.37 -13.68 -28.34
C GLN A 427 13.61 -13.90 -27.04
N ILE A 428 12.39 -13.37 -26.92
CA ILE A 428 11.53 -13.58 -25.74
C ILE A 428 11.18 -15.07 -25.57
N LEU A 429 10.80 -15.76 -26.66
CA LEU A 429 10.55 -17.20 -26.64
C LEU A 429 11.77 -17.98 -26.17
N PHE A 430 12.96 -17.65 -26.68
CA PHE A 430 14.21 -18.28 -26.25
C PHE A 430 14.49 -18.08 -24.76
N VAL A 431 14.23 -16.88 -24.22
CA VAL A 431 14.36 -16.64 -22.77
C VAL A 431 13.37 -17.49 -21.98
N ILE A 432 12.10 -17.54 -22.39
CA ILE A 432 11.07 -18.36 -21.73
C ILE A 432 11.46 -19.84 -21.75
N GLU A 433 11.99 -20.34 -22.88
CA GLU A 433 12.51 -21.71 -22.99
C GLU A 433 13.70 -21.97 -22.08
N GLY A 434 14.60 -21.00 -21.91
CA GLY A 434 15.69 -21.05 -20.93
C GLY A 434 15.17 -21.20 -19.50
N LEU A 435 14.12 -20.45 -19.13
CA LEU A 435 13.49 -20.54 -17.81
C LEU A 435 12.83 -21.90 -17.58
N VAL A 436 12.13 -22.44 -18.59
CA VAL A 436 11.52 -23.78 -18.53
C VAL A 436 12.58 -24.87 -18.37
N ARG A 437 13.73 -24.75 -19.06
CA ARG A 437 14.88 -25.66 -18.89
C ARG A 437 15.42 -25.63 -17.47
N VAL A 438 15.57 -24.45 -16.86
CA VAL A 438 16.04 -24.35 -15.46
C VAL A 438 15.10 -25.05 -14.49
N LEU A 439 13.79 -25.01 -14.74
CA LEU A 439 12.77 -25.71 -13.95
C LEU A 439 12.72 -27.23 -14.18
N GLY A 440 13.53 -27.78 -15.10
CA GLY A 440 13.60 -29.21 -15.38
C GLY A 440 12.78 -29.66 -16.60
N GLY A 441 12.30 -28.72 -17.42
CA GLY A 441 11.70 -29.04 -18.71
C GLY A 441 12.75 -29.33 -19.78
N GLU A 442 13.29 -30.54 -19.83
CA GLU A 442 14.08 -31.03 -20.97
C GLU A 442 13.29 -31.99 -21.86
N HIS A 443 13.57 -31.90 -23.16
CA HIS A 443 12.81 -32.54 -24.24
C HIS A 443 13.26 -33.98 -24.56
N LYS A 444 14.16 -34.57 -23.76
CA LYS A 444 14.70 -35.92 -23.98
C LYS A 444 15.03 -36.62 -22.66
N SER A 445 14.42 -37.80 -22.48
CA SER A 445 14.75 -38.86 -21.51
C SER A 445 14.49 -38.56 -20.03
N GLY A 446 13.77 -39.47 -19.39
CA GLY A 446 13.30 -39.36 -18.01
C GLY A 446 14.44 -39.37 -17.00
N PHE A 447 14.66 -38.22 -16.39
CA PHE A 447 15.41 -38.10 -15.15
C PHE A 447 14.47 -37.58 -14.06
N PHE A 448 14.55 -38.20 -12.88
CA PHE A 448 13.90 -37.72 -11.67
C PHE A 448 14.24 -36.23 -11.47
N VAL A 449 13.23 -35.36 -11.44
CA VAL A 449 13.43 -33.96 -11.06
C VAL A 449 13.95 -33.97 -9.63
N LEU A 450 15.20 -33.57 -9.42
CA LEU A 450 15.77 -33.44 -8.08
C LEU A 450 14.93 -32.39 -7.33
N LEU A 451 14.07 -32.86 -6.43
CA LEU A 451 13.25 -32.02 -5.58
C LEU A 451 14.18 -31.17 -4.72
N GLY A 452 14.04 -29.85 -4.81
CA GLY A 452 14.96 -28.96 -4.14
C GLY A 452 14.65 -27.49 -4.37
N THR A 453 15.07 -26.68 -3.42
CA THR A 453 15.12 -25.23 -3.56
C THR A 453 16.57 -24.82 -3.74
N GLU A 454 16.85 -24.09 -4.82
CA GLU A 454 18.19 -23.60 -5.14
C GLU A 454 18.17 -22.07 -5.14
N MET A 455 19.21 -21.46 -4.55
CA MET A 455 19.39 -20.01 -4.55
C MET A 455 20.60 -19.64 -5.41
N LEU A 456 20.37 -18.73 -6.34
CA LEU A 456 21.37 -18.28 -7.31
C LEU A 456 21.48 -16.77 -7.27
N THR A 457 22.69 -16.27 -7.54
CA THR A 457 22.86 -14.87 -7.95
C THR A 457 22.25 -14.66 -9.33
N ILE A 458 21.92 -13.42 -9.69
CA ILE A 458 21.32 -13.10 -11.00
C ILE A 458 22.25 -13.62 -12.11
N ASN A 459 23.55 -13.31 -12.05
CA ASN A 459 24.50 -13.72 -13.07
C ASN A 459 24.59 -15.26 -13.21
N ASN A 460 24.69 -15.99 -12.09
CA ASN A 460 24.75 -17.46 -12.13
C ASN A 460 23.46 -18.05 -12.70
N PHE A 461 22.31 -17.44 -12.41
CA PHE A 461 21.04 -17.83 -12.99
C PHE A 461 20.98 -17.58 -14.50
N LEU A 462 21.44 -16.42 -14.98
CA LEU A 462 21.49 -16.10 -16.41
C LEU A 462 22.38 -17.09 -17.18
N PHE A 463 23.55 -17.46 -16.61
CA PHE A 463 24.43 -18.48 -17.19
C PHE A 463 23.78 -19.86 -17.20
N LYS A 464 23.13 -20.26 -16.09
CA LYS A 464 22.43 -21.54 -15.99
C LYS A 464 21.27 -21.65 -16.98
N ALA A 465 20.55 -20.55 -17.20
CA ALA A 465 19.47 -20.47 -18.19
C ALA A 465 19.97 -20.29 -19.63
N GLN A 466 21.27 -20.04 -19.84
CA GLN A 466 21.88 -19.73 -21.15
C GLN A 466 21.24 -18.51 -21.84
N ILE A 467 20.92 -17.48 -21.06
CA ILE A 467 20.28 -16.24 -21.53
C ILE A 467 21.19 -15.01 -21.38
N ASP A 468 22.44 -15.21 -21.02
CA ASP A 468 23.50 -14.22 -20.85
C ASP A 468 23.78 -13.40 -22.13
N ASN A 469 23.64 -14.03 -23.30
CA ASN A 469 23.84 -13.36 -24.59
C ASN A 469 22.71 -12.42 -25.00
N ILE A 470 21.60 -12.36 -24.24
CA ILE A 470 20.46 -11.50 -24.53
C ILE A 470 20.49 -10.28 -23.62
N ASN A 471 20.55 -9.09 -24.23
CA ASN A 471 20.40 -7.86 -23.49
C ASN A 471 18.93 -7.63 -23.08
N LEU A 472 18.58 -8.09 -21.87
CA LEU A 472 17.24 -7.95 -21.30
C LEU A 472 16.79 -6.48 -21.19
N PHE A 473 17.70 -5.54 -20.86
CA PHE A 473 17.37 -4.11 -20.81
C PHE A 473 16.83 -3.61 -22.16
N LYS A 474 17.46 -4.01 -23.27
CA LYS A 474 17.02 -3.63 -24.61
C LYS A 474 15.66 -4.22 -24.96
N VAL A 475 15.43 -5.49 -24.63
CA VAL A 475 14.15 -6.17 -24.89
C VAL A 475 13.01 -5.53 -24.08
N LEU A 476 13.26 -5.23 -22.81
CA LEU A 476 12.30 -4.65 -21.89
C LEU A 476 11.98 -3.18 -22.21
N GLN A 477 13.00 -2.33 -22.18
CA GLN A 477 12.84 -0.88 -22.34
C GLN A 477 12.44 -0.48 -23.77
N ARG A 478 12.86 -1.24 -24.80
CA ARG A 478 12.59 -0.86 -26.20
C ARG A 478 11.42 -1.60 -26.83
N TYR A 479 11.23 -2.89 -26.51
CA TYR A 479 10.21 -3.69 -27.16
C TYR A 479 8.95 -3.85 -26.31
N PHE A 480 9.03 -4.30 -25.06
CA PHE A 480 7.84 -4.46 -24.20
C PHE A 480 7.08 -3.13 -24.02
N GLU A 481 7.78 -2.05 -23.66
CA GLU A 481 7.16 -0.73 -23.43
C GLU A 481 6.53 -0.11 -24.69
N LYS A 482 7.20 -0.23 -25.85
CA LYS A 482 6.70 0.38 -27.10
C LYS A 482 5.64 -0.47 -27.80
N SER A 483 5.88 -1.78 -27.91
CA SER A 483 4.98 -2.69 -28.62
C SER A 483 3.73 -3.05 -27.80
N MET A 484 3.83 -2.97 -26.47
CA MET A 484 2.81 -3.41 -25.52
C MET A 484 2.41 -4.87 -25.77
N ILE A 485 3.37 -5.70 -26.17
CA ILE A 485 3.14 -7.10 -26.58
C ILE A 485 2.48 -7.93 -25.48
N SER A 486 2.85 -7.68 -24.22
CA SER A 486 2.27 -8.35 -23.05
C SER A 486 0.75 -8.15 -22.97
N ARG A 487 0.25 -6.98 -23.38
CA ARG A 487 -1.18 -6.68 -23.49
C ARG A 487 -1.78 -7.34 -24.72
N LYS A 488 -1.20 -7.13 -25.90
CA LYS A 488 -1.73 -7.62 -27.19
C LYS A 488 -1.92 -9.13 -27.24
N VAL A 489 -0.95 -9.89 -26.73
CA VAL A 489 -1.03 -11.37 -26.67
C VAL A 489 -2.18 -11.83 -25.78
N SER A 490 -2.49 -11.09 -24.71
CA SER A 490 -3.61 -11.40 -23.81
C SER A 490 -4.96 -11.27 -24.49
N TYR A 491 -5.15 -10.25 -25.34
CA TYR A 491 -6.41 -10.02 -26.06
C TYR A 491 -6.67 -11.08 -27.13
N CYS A 492 -5.64 -11.47 -27.88
CA CYS A 492 -5.73 -12.50 -28.94
C CYS A 492 -6.33 -13.82 -28.41
N PHE A 493 -5.97 -14.19 -27.18
CA PHE A 493 -6.31 -15.49 -26.60
C PHE A 493 -7.54 -15.50 -25.71
N SER A 494 -7.97 -14.34 -25.20
CA SER A 494 -9.26 -14.25 -24.50
C SER A 494 -10.42 -14.55 -25.46
N PHE A 495 -10.22 -14.39 -26.77
CA PHE A 495 -11.17 -14.70 -27.84
C PHE A 495 -11.11 -16.17 -28.28
N CYS A 496 -9.92 -16.78 -28.34
CA CYS A 496 -9.75 -18.18 -28.79
C CYS A 496 -10.34 -19.24 -27.85
N LEU A 497 -10.63 -18.94 -26.58
CA LEU A 497 -11.31 -19.88 -25.68
C LEU A 497 -12.79 -20.11 -26.05
N PHE A 498 -13.34 -19.36 -27.01
CA PHE A 498 -14.71 -19.50 -27.51
C PHE A 498 -14.84 -20.19 -28.89
N LEU A 499 -13.75 -20.35 -29.64
CA LEU A 499 -13.77 -20.99 -30.95
C LEU A 499 -13.07 -22.34 -30.88
N GLY A 500 -13.88 -23.39 -30.68
CA GLY A 500 -13.44 -24.77 -30.76
C GLY A 500 -13.03 -25.16 -32.19
N GLY A 501 -12.01 -26.03 -32.26
CA GLY A 501 -11.77 -26.92 -33.39
C GLY A 501 -11.13 -26.31 -34.64
N GLY A 502 -9.88 -26.66 -34.93
CA GLY A 502 -9.31 -26.42 -36.26
C GLY A 502 -7.78 -26.46 -36.33
N GLY A 503 -7.25 -27.66 -36.55
CA GLY A 503 -5.93 -28.03 -37.10
C GLY A 503 -4.77 -27.04 -37.14
N PHE A 504 -3.68 -27.35 -36.44
CA PHE A 504 -2.30 -27.08 -36.88
C PHE A 504 -1.37 -28.22 -36.45
N SER A 505 -0.69 -28.82 -37.42
CA SER A 505 0.01 -30.11 -37.36
C SER A 505 1.49 -30.05 -36.96
N VAL A 506 1.91 -29.04 -36.19
CA VAL A 506 3.30 -28.90 -35.73
C VAL A 506 3.31 -28.45 -34.27
N LEU A 507 3.04 -29.38 -33.34
CA LEU A 507 3.47 -29.37 -31.92
C LEU A 507 2.86 -30.56 -31.14
N ARG A 508 2.90 -31.77 -31.72
CA ARG A 508 2.40 -33.00 -31.07
C ARG A 508 3.17 -33.35 -29.78
N ASN A 509 4.38 -32.82 -29.60
CA ASN A 509 5.21 -33.13 -28.42
C ASN A 509 5.00 -32.18 -27.23
N LEU A 510 4.44 -30.98 -27.41
CA LEU A 510 4.07 -30.10 -26.29
C LEU A 510 2.62 -30.32 -25.83
N PHE A 511 1.77 -30.82 -26.72
CA PHE A 511 0.40 -31.23 -26.38
C PHE A 511 0.39 -32.42 -25.41
N CYS A 512 1.39 -33.30 -25.46
CA CYS A 512 1.57 -34.36 -24.46
C CYS A 512 1.85 -33.80 -23.05
N ILE A 513 2.47 -32.63 -22.89
CA ILE A 513 2.70 -32.02 -21.57
C ILE A 513 1.40 -31.47 -20.98
N LEU A 514 0.47 -30.99 -21.81
CA LEU A 514 -0.85 -30.54 -21.37
C LEU A 514 -1.79 -31.71 -21.01
N VAL A 515 -1.67 -32.86 -21.67
CA VAL A 515 -2.54 -34.03 -21.43
C VAL A 515 -2.00 -34.95 -20.31
N LEU A 516 -0.68 -35.04 -20.11
CA LEU A 516 -0.10 -35.80 -18.98
C LEU A 516 -0.26 -35.11 -17.61
N CYS A 517 -0.63 -33.83 -17.57
CA CYS A 517 -0.93 -33.09 -16.33
C CYS A 517 -2.40 -33.25 -15.87
N ALA A 518 -3.22 -34.06 -16.55
CA ALA A 518 -4.65 -34.18 -16.31
C ALA A 518 -5.11 -35.62 -15.98
N VAL A 519 -4.26 -36.44 -15.36
CA VAL A 519 -4.70 -37.70 -14.74
C VAL A 519 -4.80 -37.47 -13.23
N PRO A 520 -6.01 -37.38 -12.65
CA PRO A 520 -6.16 -37.44 -11.21
C PRO A 520 -5.79 -38.86 -10.75
N SER A 521 -4.83 -38.98 -9.85
CA SER A 521 -4.66 -40.20 -9.06
C SER A 521 -5.94 -40.41 -8.25
N ALA A 522 -6.66 -41.49 -8.56
CA ALA A 522 -7.82 -41.95 -7.82
C ALA A 522 -7.38 -42.46 -6.44
N ASP A 523 -7.28 -41.56 -5.48
CA ASP A 523 -7.50 -41.79 -4.04
C ASP A 523 -7.14 -40.52 -3.25
N GLN A 524 -8.06 -39.56 -3.24
CA GLN A 524 -8.16 -38.46 -2.27
C GLN A 524 -9.44 -37.66 -2.57
N GLN A 525 -10.59 -38.24 -2.23
CA GLN A 525 -11.84 -37.48 -2.11
C GLN A 525 -11.80 -36.69 -0.81
N GLU A 526 -11.29 -35.45 -0.87
CA GLU A 526 -11.76 -34.30 -0.10
C GLU A 526 -10.92 -33.06 -0.49
N SER A 527 -11.60 -31.93 -0.73
CA SER A 527 -11.08 -30.60 -1.12
C SER A 527 -10.88 -30.29 -2.62
N VAL A 528 -11.98 -30.31 -3.39
CA VAL A 528 -12.08 -29.53 -4.64
C VAL A 528 -12.99 -28.33 -4.40
N GLU A 529 -12.42 -27.22 -3.92
CA GLU A 529 -13.02 -25.88 -4.01
C GLU A 529 -11.92 -24.81 -3.86
N THR A 530 -10.90 -24.90 -4.71
CA THR A 530 -9.93 -23.82 -4.89
C THR A 530 -10.49 -22.90 -5.96
N GLU A 531 -11.09 -21.79 -5.52
CA GLU A 531 -11.42 -20.64 -6.37
C GLU A 531 -10.23 -20.36 -7.28
N LYS A 532 -10.42 -20.56 -8.58
CA LYS A 532 -9.50 -20.11 -9.62
C LYS A 532 -9.37 -18.61 -9.49
N VAL A 533 -8.31 -18.14 -8.82
CA VAL A 533 -7.86 -16.75 -8.92
C VAL A 533 -7.72 -16.48 -10.41
N LEU A 534 -8.64 -15.66 -10.93
CA LEU A 534 -8.71 -15.21 -12.31
C LEU A 534 -7.43 -14.45 -12.61
N SER A 535 -6.40 -15.21 -12.99
CA SER A 535 -5.02 -14.76 -12.94
C SER A 535 -4.73 -13.71 -14.00
N ALA A 536 -3.73 -12.91 -13.67
CA ALA A 536 -3.09 -11.99 -14.57
C ALA A 536 -2.73 -12.62 -15.94
N SER A 537 -2.60 -11.79 -16.97
CA SER A 537 -2.02 -12.21 -18.25
C SER A 537 -0.63 -12.83 -18.00
N PRO A 538 -0.38 -14.10 -18.38
CA PRO A 538 0.91 -14.76 -18.16
C PRO A 538 2.09 -13.95 -18.71
N MET A 539 1.92 -13.28 -19.84
CA MET A 539 2.96 -12.44 -20.44
C MET A 539 3.29 -11.19 -19.62
N MET A 540 2.33 -10.59 -18.90
CA MET A 540 2.60 -9.46 -18.00
C MET A 540 3.41 -9.90 -16.78
N GLN A 541 3.19 -11.11 -16.29
CA GLN A 541 3.97 -11.66 -15.19
C GLN A 541 5.41 -11.91 -15.65
N VAL A 542 5.59 -12.45 -16.87
CA VAL A 542 6.92 -12.62 -17.48
C VAL A 542 7.64 -11.28 -17.64
N GLU A 543 6.95 -10.24 -18.10
CA GLU A 543 7.48 -8.88 -18.18
C GLU A 543 7.94 -8.38 -16.80
N GLY A 544 7.11 -8.54 -15.76
CA GLY A 544 7.45 -8.15 -14.40
C GLY A 544 8.67 -8.88 -13.85
N PHE A 545 8.81 -10.18 -14.12
CA PHE A 545 9.99 -10.96 -13.74
C PHE A 545 11.24 -10.54 -14.50
N PHE A 546 11.13 -10.27 -15.80
CA PHE A 546 12.25 -9.77 -16.59
C PHE A 546 12.72 -8.41 -16.08
N MET A 547 11.81 -7.51 -15.71
CA MET A 547 12.16 -6.25 -15.05
C MET A 547 12.89 -6.50 -13.73
N ALA A 548 12.44 -7.47 -12.94
CA ALA A 548 13.09 -7.81 -11.68
C ALA A 548 14.54 -8.30 -11.86
N LEU A 549 14.84 -9.02 -12.96
CA LEU A 549 16.20 -9.46 -13.32
C LEU A 549 17.15 -8.31 -13.76
N THR A 550 16.63 -7.11 -14.01
CA THR A 550 17.46 -5.93 -14.35
C THR A 550 18.06 -5.23 -13.13
N ASN A 551 17.73 -5.66 -11.91
CA ASN A 551 18.33 -5.15 -10.69
C ASN A 551 19.81 -5.56 -10.57
N SER A 552 20.56 -4.89 -9.70
CA SER A 552 21.95 -5.25 -9.44
C SER A 552 22.07 -6.67 -8.88
N ASN A 553 23.13 -7.38 -9.29
CA ASN A 553 23.45 -8.72 -8.80
C ASN A 553 23.72 -8.74 -7.28
N THR A 554 24.10 -7.61 -6.68
CA THR A 554 24.31 -7.47 -5.23
C THR A 554 22.99 -7.48 -4.47
N ASP A 555 21.94 -6.88 -5.05
CA ASP A 555 20.75 -6.45 -4.32
C ASP A 555 19.63 -7.49 -4.30
N GLY A 556 19.73 -8.53 -5.14
CA GLY A 556 18.71 -9.57 -5.26
C GLY A 556 19.27 -10.97 -5.50
N ARG A 557 18.38 -11.96 -5.38
CA ARG A 557 18.65 -13.38 -5.62
C ARG A 557 17.51 -14.02 -6.39
N VAL A 558 17.84 -15.07 -7.14
CA VAL A 558 16.86 -15.89 -7.83
C VAL A 558 16.71 -17.21 -7.10
N VAL A 559 15.49 -17.50 -6.67
CA VAL A 559 15.10 -18.74 -6.00
C VAL A 559 14.42 -19.63 -7.02
N VAL A 560 14.91 -20.85 -7.18
CA VAL A 560 14.33 -21.86 -8.06
C VAL A 560 13.76 -22.97 -7.19
N HIS A 561 12.43 -23.10 -7.19
CA HIS A 561 11.71 -24.17 -6.53
C HIS A 561 11.36 -25.26 -7.54
N LYS A 562 11.97 -26.44 -7.38
CA LYS A 562 11.66 -27.61 -8.21
C LYS A 562 10.78 -28.58 -7.43
N GLN A 563 9.59 -28.84 -7.96
CA GLN A 563 8.63 -29.80 -7.42
C GLN A 563 8.49 -31.01 -8.35
N GLY A 564 7.62 -31.96 -7.99
CA GLY A 564 7.44 -33.21 -8.75
C GLY A 564 6.95 -32.98 -10.18
N SER A 565 6.29 -31.84 -10.42
CA SER A 565 5.83 -31.41 -11.74
C SER A 565 6.40 -30.04 -12.14
N LEU A 566 6.53 -29.81 -13.45
CA LEU A 566 6.90 -28.49 -14.00
C LEU A 566 5.86 -27.43 -13.64
N SER A 567 4.57 -27.79 -13.61
CA SER A 567 3.47 -26.87 -13.30
C SER A 567 3.53 -26.30 -11.89
N GLU A 568 4.01 -27.09 -10.93
CA GLU A 568 4.15 -26.71 -9.52
C GLU A 568 5.52 -26.10 -9.20
N SER A 569 6.48 -26.21 -10.12
CA SER A 569 7.78 -25.57 -9.99
C SER A 569 7.67 -24.07 -10.22
N SER A 570 8.44 -23.27 -9.50
CA SER A 570 8.44 -21.81 -9.63
C SER A 570 9.83 -21.19 -9.59
N VAL A 571 9.98 -20.04 -10.24
CA VAL A 571 11.17 -19.19 -10.14
C VAL A 571 10.75 -17.86 -9.56
N LYS A 572 11.44 -17.42 -8.51
CA LYS A 572 11.15 -16.18 -7.80
C LYS A 572 12.40 -15.32 -7.70
N PHE A 573 12.30 -14.06 -8.11
CA PHE A 573 13.29 -13.04 -7.80
C PHE A 573 12.95 -12.43 -6.44
N LEU A 574 13.92 -12.46 -5.52
CA LEU A 574 13.83 -11.91 -4.18
C LEU A 574 14.73 -10.68 -4.08
N LEU A 575 14.14 -9.52 -3.80
CA LEU A 575 14.90 -8.31 -3.48
C LEU A 575 15.35 -8.34 -2.02
N LEU A 576 16.67 -8.33 -1.80
CA LEU A 576 17.30 -8.31 -0.47
C LEU A 576 17.54 -6.90 0.04
N ASN A 577 17.84 -5.94 -0.86
CA ASN A 577 18.12 -4.55 -0.50
C ASN A 577 17.00 -3.60 -0.96
N PRO A 578 15.99 -3.32 -0.12
CA PRO A 578 14.91 -2.39 -0.46
C PRO A 578 15.36 -0.91 -0.47
N ALA A 579 16.50 -0.58 0.13
CA ALA A 579 16.96 0.80 0.28
C ALA A 579 17.25 1.49 -1.07
N VAL A 580 17.64 0.72 -2.09
CA VAL A 580 17.98 1.24 -3.43
C VAL A 580 16.79 1.97 -4.07
N HIS A 581 15.60 1.39 -3.97
CA HIS A 581 14.38 2.00 -4.52
C HIS A 581 13.86 3.15 -3.66
N PHE A 582 14.08 3.08 -2.35
CA PHE A 582 13.64 4.14 -1.43
C PHE A 582 14.57 5.36 -1.43
N ALA A 583 15.85 5.19 -1.77
CA ALA A 583 16.83 6.27 -1.85
C ALA A 583 16.40 7.41 -2.80
N GLN A 584 15.79 7.07 -3.94
CA GLN A 584 15.28 8.07 -4.87
C GLN A 584 14.17 8.91 -4.23
N VAL A 585 13.24 8.27 -3.51
CA VAL A 585 12.13 8.96 -2.81
C VAL A 585 12.69 9.92 -1.75
N LEU A 586 13.66 9.45 -0.95
CA LEU A 586 14.30 10.25 0.10
C LEU A 586 15.08 11.45 -0.45
N LYS A 587 15.68 11.30 -1.64
CA LYS A 587 16.43 12.37 -2.32
C LYS A 587 15.53 13.42 -2.97
N GLU A 588 14.42 12.99 -3.57
CA GLU A 588 13.47 13.89 -4.24
C GLU A 588 12.64 14.72 -3.24
N CYS A 589 12.22 14.13 -2.13
CA CYS A 589 11.37 14.80 -1.14
C CYS A 589 12.13 15.84 -0.32
N ARG A 590 11.43 16.92 0.07
CA ARG A 590 11.91 17.89 1.06
C ARG A 590 12.02 17.23 2.43
N ALA A 591 10.95 16.61 2.89
CA ALA A 591 10.86 15.93 4.18
C ALA A 591 10.09 14.62 4.01
N VAL A 592 10.49 13.58 4.76
CA VAL A 592 9.81 12.28 4.78
C VAL A 592 9.51 11.92 6.22
N ILE A 593 8.23 11.77 6.55
CA ILE A 593 7.76 11.39 7.89
C ILE A 593 7.32 9.94 7.83
N ILE A 594 7.92 9.11 8.68
CA ILE A 594 7.67 7.68 8.80
C ILE A 594 7.03 7.47 10.17
N ALA A 595 5.70 7.38 10.20
CA ALA A 595 4.93 7.22 11.41
C ALA A 595 4.42 5.78 11.58
N GLY A 596 4.35 5.29 12.82
CA GLY A 596 3.81 3.96 13.10
C GLY A 596 3.50 3.74 14.58
N GLY A 597 2.58 2.83 14.87
CA GLY A 597 2.19 2.50 16.25
C GLY A 597 3.12 1.51 16.96
N THR A 598 3.90 0.76 16.20
CA THR A 598 4.74 -0.34 16.70
C THR A 598 6.07 -0.40 15.94
N MET A 599 6.79 0.73 15.88
CA MET A 599 8.04 0.84 15.12
C MET A 599 9.25 0.24 15.86
N GLN A 600 9.13 -0.06 17.16
CA GLN A 600 10.24 -0.66 17.92
C GLN A 600 10.56 -2.11 17.51
N PRO A 601 11.86 -2.46 17.39
CA PRO A 601 13.03 -1.58 17.50
C PRO A 601 13.35 -0.82 16.20
N VAL A 602 13.63 0.48 16.33
CA VAL A 602 13.86 1.42 15.21
C VAL A 602 15.29 1.32 14.64
N SER A 603 16.25 0.81 15.42
CA SER A 603 17.67 0.71 15.05
C SER A 603 17.89 0.01 13.70
N ASP A 604 17.26 -1.15 13.53
CA ASP A 604 17.41 -1.99 12.36
C ASP A 604 16.75 -1.35 11.14
N PHE A 605 15.61 -0.70 11.36
CA PHE A 605 14.92 0.04 10.30
C PHE A 605 15.79 1.17 9.76
N LYS A 606 16.50 1.90 10.63
CA LYS A 606 17.46 2.93 10.21
C LYS A 606 18.61 2.34 9.40
N GLN A 607 19.20 1.24 9.87
CA GLN A 607 20.32 0.59 9.19
C GLN A 607 19.92 0.00 7.84
N GLU A 608 18.85 -0.79 7.79
CA GLU A 608 18.38 -1.50 6.60
C GLU A 608 17.86 -0.53 5.53
N LEU A 609 17.15 0.55 5.91
CA LEU A 609 16.45 1.39 4.94
C LEU A 609 17.03 2.80 4.76
N LEU A 610 17.47 3.48 5.83
CA LEU A 610 17.87 4.90 5.76
C LEU A 610 19.38 5.06 5.53
N PHE A 611 20.22 4.43 6.35
CA PHE A 611 21.67 4.48 6.19
C PHE A 611 22.11 3.76 4.91
N SER A 612 21.50 2.60 4.61
CA SER A 612 21.73 1.90 3.34
C SER A 612 21.26 2.69 2.11
N ALA A 613 20.32 3.64 2.27
CA ALA A 613 19.91 4.57 1.22
C ALA A 613 20.81 5.82 1.12
N GLY A 614 21.83 5.94 1.98
CA GLY A 614 22.77 7.06 2.00
C GLY A 614 22.28 8.30 2.74
N VAL A 615 21.30 8.17 3.64
CA VAL A 615 20.85 9.29 4.50
C VAL A 615 21.81 9.46 5.67
N GLY A 616 22.38 10.66 5.83
CA GLY A 616 23.21 11.00 6.98
C GLY A 616 22.39 11.11 8.27
N GLU A 617 23.03 10.82 9.41
CA GLU A 617 22.39 10.83 10.74
C GLU A 617 21.84 12.21 11.10
N GLU A 618 22.45 13.29 10.60
CA GLU A 618 22.02 14.67 10.82
C GLU A 618 20.63 14.98 10.25
N ARG A 619 20.24 14.29 9.18
CA ARG A 619 18.92 14.43 8.55
C ARG A 619 17.86 13.59 9.24
N ILE A 620 18.24 12.63 10.09
CA ILE A 620 17.29 11.76 10.79
C ILE A 620 16.86 12.40 12.11
N THR A 621 15.58 12.31 12.43
CA THR A 621 15.01 12.70 13.73
C THR A 621 14.10 11.61 14.22
N GLU A 622 14.20 11.26 15.50
CA GLU A 622 13.37 10.26 16.15
C GLU A 622 12.51 10.91 17.22
N PHE A 623 11.25 10.49 17.27
CA PHE A 623 10.32 10.91 18.29
C PHE A 623 9.43 9.72 18.68
N SER A 624 9.27 9.47 19.97
CA SER A 624 8.44 8.40 20.51
C SER A 624 7.58 8.95 21.63
N CYS A 625 6.26 8.82 21.47
CA CYS A 625 5.29 9.19 22.49
C CYS A 625 5.07 8.05 23.49
N GLY A 626 4.83 8.43 24.75
CA GLY A 626 4.17 7.56 25.72
C GLY A 626 2.72 7.25 25.33
N HIS A 627 2.03 6.49 26.19
CA HIS A 627 0.62 6.17 25.98
C HIS A 627 -0.29 7.05 26.84
N VAL A 628 -1.49 7.38 26.34
CA VAL A 628 -2.54 8.14 27.09
C VAL A 628 -3.20 7.29 28.20
N ILE A 629 -2.93 5.99 28.27
CA ILE A 629 -3.63 5.09 29.21
C ILE A 629 -3.05 5.31 30.61
N PRO A 630 -3.91 5.42 31.64
CA PRO A 630 -3.45 5.43 33.02
C PRO A 630 -2.70 4.13 33.40
N PRO A 631 -1.62 4.20 34.18
CA PRO A 631 -0.84 3.03 34.59
C PRO A 631 -1.64 1.85 35.15
N GLU A 632 -2.74 2.15 35.84
CA GLU A 632 -3.65 1.19 36.46
C GLU A 632 -4.48 0.35 35.47
N ASN A 633 -4.64 0.81 34.23
CA ASN A 633 -5.51 0.20 33.23
C ASN A 633 -4.80 -0.85 32.36
N ILE A 634 -3.48 -1.01 32.49
CA ILE A 634 -2.74 -2.07 31.80
C ILE A 634 -1.99 -2.95 32.80
N LEU A 635 -2.14 -4.27 32.64
CA LEU A 635 -1.37 -5.25 33.40
C LEU A 635 -0.64 -6.22 32.47
N PRO A 636 0.63 -5.97 32.13
CA PRO A 636 1.47 -6.92 31.42
C PRO A 636 2.16 -7.89 32.38
N LEU A 637 1.93 -9.18 32.17
CA LEU A 637 2.45 -10.29 32.98
C LEU A 637 3.29 -11.22 32.10
N VAL A 638 4.52 -11.49 32.51
CA VAL A 638 5.33 -12.58 31.93
C VAL A 638 5.19 -13.81 32.83
N LEU A 639 4.67 -14.90 32.26
CA LEU A 639 4.55 -16.20 32.92
C LEU A 639 5.71 -17.10 32.53
N CYS A 640 6.56 -17.47 33.50
CA CYS A 640 7.66 -18.40 33.27
C CYS A 640 7.27 -19.86 33.52
N SER A 641 6.33 -20.14 34.42
CA SER A 641 5.87 -21.49 34.74
C SER A 641 4.35 -21.55 34.87
N GLY A 642 3.76 -22.69 34.50
CA GLY A 642 2.33 -22.92 34.58
C GLY A 642 1.83 -23.41 35.96
N PRO A 643 0.50 -23.63 36.10
CA PRO A 643 -0.14 -24.10 37.33
C PRO A 643 0.45 -25.36 37.98
N SER A 644 1.01 -26.28 37.19
CA SER A 644 1.64 -27.52 37.69
C SER A 644 3.12 -27.36 38.04
N GLY A 645 3.67 -26.14 37.90
CA GLY A 645 5.09 -25.85 38.09
C GLY A 645 5.95 -26.14 36.87
N GLN A 646 5.37 -26.64 35.77
CA GLN A 646 6.07 -26.86 34.50
C GLN A 646 6.57 -25.53 33.92
N GLU A 647 7.85 -25.48 33.57
CA GLU A 647 8.47 -24.33 32.91
C GLU A 647 7.91 -24.16 31.49
N LEU A 648 7.52 -22.92 31.15
CA LEU A 648 6.90 -22.56 29.89
C LEU A 648 7.95 -22.20 28.85
N GLU A 649 8.40 -23.20 28.10
CA GLU A 649 9.33 -23.01 26.98
C GLU A 649 8.72 -23.54 25.68
N PHE A 650 8.23 -22.63 24.83
CA PHE A 650 7.60 -22.99 23.56
C PHE A 650 8.63 -23.03 22.42
N THR A 651 9.74 -23.75 22.61
CA THR A 651 10.70 -24.05 21.53
C THR A 651 10.13 -25.11 20.59
N PHE A 652 10.66 -25.22 19.37
CA PHE A 652 10.22 -26.23 18.41
C PHE A 652 10.28 -27.67 18.98
N GLN A 653 11.25 -27.94 19.84
CA GLN A 653 11.45 -29.25 20.49
C GLN A 653 10.40 -29.53 21.57
N ASN A 654 10.06 -28.52 22.39
CA ASN A 654 9.24 -28.72 23.59
C ASN A 654 7.76 -28.45 23.37
N ARG A 655 7.39 -27.59 22.40
CA ARG A 655 6.01 -27.11 22.20
C ARG A 655 5.01 -28.22 21.86
N ASP A 656 5.46 -29.29 21.21
CA ASP A 656 4.62 -30.40 20.75
C ASP A 656 4.47 -31.49 21.83
N THR A 657 5.07 -31.31 23.01
CA THR A 657 4.92 -32.27 24.12
C THR A 657 3.52 -32.17 24.74
N PRO A 658 2.83 -33.31 25.03
CA PRO A 658 1.48 -33.29 25.61
C PRO A 658 1.40 -32.51 26.92
N ARG A 659 2.45 -32.60 27.75
CA ARG A 659 2.54 -31.85 29.02
C ARG A 659 2.43 -30.33 28.81
N MET A 660 3.12 -29.79 27.79
CA MET A 660 3.07 -28.36 27.47
C MET A 660 1.70 -27.92 26.92
N MET A 661 1.07 -28.78 26.10
CA MET A 661 -0.27 -28.53 25.58
C MET A 661 -1.32 -28.52 26.69
N ASP A 662 -1.27 -29.49 27.60
CA ASP A 662 -2.14 -29.57 28.77
C ASP A 662 -1.95 -28.36 29.70
N GLU A 663 -0.70 -27.95 29.91
CA GLU A 663 -0.37 -26.82 30.76
C GLU A 663 -0.93 -25.51 30.20
N THR A 664 -0.82 -25.30 28.90
CA THR A 664 -1.42 -24.16 28.21
C THR A 664 -2.95 -24.15 28.38
N GLY A 665 -3.58 -25.33 28.26
CA GLY A 665 -5.02 -25.49 28.47
C GLY A 665 -5.45 -25.19 29.92
N ARG A 666 -4.63 -25.53 30.92
CA ARG A 666 -4.85 -25.20 32.33
C ARG A 666 -4.71 -23.70 32.59
N ILE A 667 -3.70 -23.05 32.01
CA ILE A 667 -3.51 -21.58 32.09
C ILE A 667 -4.75 -20.88 31.53
N LEU A 668 -5.19 -21.23 30.32
CA LEU A 668 -6.37 -20.64 29.70
C LEU A 668 -7.65 -20.90 30.51
N SER A 669 -7.82 -22.10 31.06
CA SER A 669 -8.99 -22.43 31.90
C SER A 669 -9.07 -21.51 33.12
N ASN A 670 -7.94 -21.25 33.78
CA ASN A 670 -7.88 -20.35 34.93
C ASN A 670 -8.11 -18.89 34.53
N ILE A 671 -7.52 -18.42 33.43
CA ILE A 671 -7.72 -17.05 32.93
C ILE A 671 -9.20 -16.84 32.56
N CYS A 672 -9.81 -17.77 31.84
CA CYS A 672 -11.22 -17.71 31.44
C CYS A 672 -12.20 -17.72 32.63
N ASN A 673 -11.79 -18.24 33.79
CA ASN A 673 -12.60 -18.18 35.02
C ASN A 673 -12.61 -16.79 35.68
N VAL A 674 -11.56 -15.98 35.48
CA VAL A 674 -11.39 -14.70 36.18
C VAL A 674 -11.75 -13.52 35.31
N VAL A 675 -11.33 -13.55 34.03
CA VAL A 675 -11.46 -12.42 33.10
C VAL A 675 -12.88 -12.34 32.55
N PRO A 676 -13.59 -11.22 32.73
CA PRO A 676 -14.90 -11.00 32.10
C PRO A 676 -14.75 -10.66 30.60
N GLY A 677 -15.82 -10.88 29.83
CA GLY A 677 -15.86 -10.49 28.42
C GLY A 677 -14.95 -11.35 27.53
N GLY A 678 -14.32 -10.70 26.55
CA GLY A 678 -13.49 -11.29 25.51
C GLY A 678 -12.05 -11.58 25.95
N VAL A 679 -11.63 -12.83 25.75
CA VAL A 679 -10.23 -13.26 25.85
C VAL A 679 -9.72 -13.59 24.45
N VAL A 680 -8.61 -13.01 24.04
CA VAL A 680 -7.97 -13.28 22.75
C VAL A 680 -6.66 -14.01 22.98
N CYS A 681 -6.55 -15.23 22.46
CA CYS A 681 -5.38 -16.07 22.61
C CYS A 681 -4.68 -16.22 21.26
N PHE A 682 -3.44 -15.71 21.19
CA PHE A 682 -2.61 -15.77 20.00
C PHE A 682 -1.63 -16.94 20.06
N PHE A 683 -1.66 -17.77 19.02
CA PHE A 683 -0.72 -18.85 18.77
C PHE A 683 0.34 -18.44 17.74
N PRO A 684 1.54 -19.05 17.77
CA PRO A 684 2.64 -18.69 16.86
C PRO A 684 2.41 -19.16 15.41
N SER A 685 1.57 -20.18 15.17
CA SER A 685 1.24 -20.65 13.82
C SER A 685 -0.12 -21.35 13.76
N TYR A 686 -0.73 -21.38 12.55
CA TYR A 686 -1.96 -22.12 12.29
C TYR A 686 -1.81 -23.62 12.53
N ASP A 687 -0.67 -24.20 12.16
CA ASP A 687 -0.44 -25.64 12.35
C ASP A 687 -0.36 -26.00 13.84
N TYR A 688 0.29 -25.15 14.64
CA TYR A 688 0.35 -25.35 16.08
C TYR A 688 -1.02 -25.17 16.74
N SER A 689 -1.77 -24.13 16.33
CA SER A 689 -3.14 -23.90 16.81
C SER A 689 -4.04 -25.11 16.52
N LYS A 690 -3.93 -25.73 15.35
CA LYS A 690 -4.72 -26.94 15.04
C LYS A 690 -4.35 -28.11 15.95
N ARG A 691 -3.05 -28.39 16.07
CA ARG A 691 -2.55 -29.50 16.90
C ARG A 691 -3.00 -29.38 18.35
N ILE A 692 -2.86 -28.19 18.93
CA ILE A 692 -3.22 -27.98 20.34
C ILE A 692 -4.73 -28.07 20.56
N ILE A 693 -5.55 -27.58 19.62
CA ILE A 693 -7.01 -27.68 19.69
C ILE A 693 -7.45 -29.15 19.57
N SER A 694 -6.90 -29.92 18.62
CA SER A 694 -7.20 -31.35 18.50
C SER A 694 -6.81 -32.15 19.75
N HIS A 695 -5.68 -31.81 20.38
CA HIS A 695 -5.29 -32.40 21.67
C HIS A 695 -6.25 -32.01 22.81
N TRP A 696 -6.75 -30.76 22.83
CA TRP A 696 -7.74 -30.32 23.81
C TRP A 696 -9.13 -30.90 23.61
N GLU A 697 -9.51 -31.23 22.38
CA GLU A 697 -10.71 -32.00 22.05
C GLU A 697 -10.60 -33.42 22.62
N ALA A 698 -9.48 -34.10 22.36
CA ALA A 698 -9.24 -35.45 22.84
C ALA A 698 -9.12 -35.54 24.38
N SER A 699 -8.50 -34.55 25.04
CA SER A 699 -8.34 -34.51 26.50
C SER A 699 -9.56 -33.95 27.25
N GLY A 700 -10.59 -33.46 26.55
CA GLY A 700 -11.77 -32.82 27.16
C GLY A 700 -11.52 -31.42 27.74
N THR A 701 -10.32 -30.87 27.57
CA THR A 701 -9.99 -29.49 28.02
C THR A 701 -10.82 -28.45 27.26
N LEU A 702 -11.09 -28.69 25.97
CA LEU A 702 -11.89 -27.78 25.16
C LEU A 702 -13.33 -27.64 25.71
N THR A 703 -13.93 -28.75 26.14
CA THR A 703 -15.26 -28.75 26.78
C THR A 703 -15.26 -27.94 28.07
N ARG A 704 -14.20 -28.05 28.88
CA ARG A 704 -14.05 -27.25 30.11
C ARG A 704 -13.98 -25.75 29.81
N LEU A 705 -13.30 -25.35 28.73
CA LEU A 705 -13.25 -23.96 28.28
C LEU A 705 -14.62 -23.49 27.76
N ALA A 706 -15.28 -24.32 26.95
CA ALA A 706 -16.59 -24.04 26.36
C ALA A 706 -17.68 -23.82 27.42
N ASN A 707 -17.58 -24.51 28.58
CA ASN A 707 -18.48 -24.32 29.72
C ASN A 707 -18.39 -22.91 30.35
N LYS A 708 -17.31 -22.17 30.12
CA LYS A 708 -17.09 -20.83 30.71
C LYS A 708 -17.16 -19.71 29.69
N LYS A 709 -16.68 -19.96 28.47
CA LYS A 709 -16.67 -18.99 27.37
C LYS A 709 -16.95 -19.68 26.04
N LYS A 710 -17.73 -19.03 25.19
CA LYS A 710 -17.95 -19.51 23.82
C LYS A 710 -16.65 -19.38 23.01
N ILE A 711 -16.25 -20.45 22.34
CA ILE A 711 -14.98 -20.51 21.60
C ILE A 711 -15.21 -20.12 20.13
N PHE A 712 -14.35 -19.25 19.63
CA PHE A 712 -14.26 -18.84 18.24
C PHE A 712 -12.85 -19.10 17.72
N GLN A 713 -12.74 -19.40 16.43
CA GLN A 713 -11.45 -19.65 15.77
C GLN A 713 -11.29 -18.72 14.57
N GLU A 714 -10.06 -18.27 14.35
CA GLU A 714 -9.72 -17.47 13.19
C GLU A 714 -9.95 -18.24 11.87
N PRO A 715 -10.75 -17.68 10.93
CA PRO A 715 -10.99 -18.32 9.65
C PRO A 715 -9.79 -18.15 8.72
N LYS A 716 -9.53 -19.16 7.88
CA LYS A 716 -8.49 -19.08 6.85
C LYS A 716 -8.86 -18.13 5.71
N LYS A 717 -10.14 -18.00 5.37
CA LYS A 717 -10.61 -17.15 4.26
C LYS A 717 -10.89 -15.72 4.76
N ALA A 718 -10.51 -14.71 3.97
CA ALA A 718 -10.61 -13.31 4.38
C ALA A 718 -12.07 -12.81 4.45
N ASN A 719 -12.93 -13.33 3.57
CA ASN A 719 -14.36 -13.00 3.54
C ASN A 719 -15.15 -13.44 4.79
N GLN A 720 -14.64 -14.43 5.53
CA GLN A 720 -15.28 -14.95 6.75
C GLN A 720 -14.85 -14.20 8.02
N VAL A 721 -13.79 -13.38 7.94
CA VAL A 721 -13.21 -12.66 9.09
C VAL A 721 -14.24 -11.73 9.74
N GLU A 722 -14.92 -10.90 8.94
CA GLU A 722 -15.92 -9.96 9.45
C GLU A 722 -17.13 -10.68 10.06
N GLN A 723 -17.54 -11.81 9.50
CA GLN A 723 -18.64 -12.61 10.04
C GLN A 723 -18.29 -13.14 11.44
N VAL A 724 -17.12 -13.76 11.59
CA VAL A 724 -16.67 -14.32 12.88
C VAL A 724 -16.51 -13.22 13.94
N LEU A 725 -15.98 -12.06 13.56
CA LEU A 725 -15.87 -10.91 14.47
C LEU A 725 -17.23 -10.38 14.93
N ASN A 726 -18.18 -10.27 14.02
CA ASN A 726 -19.53 -9.83 14.35
C ASN A 726 -20.24 -10.83 15.29
N GLU A 727 -20.03 -12.13 15.08
CA GLU A 727 -20.54 -13.17 15.97
C GLU A 727 -19.87 -13.16 17.35
N PHE A 728 -18.55 -12.94 17.39
CA PHE A 728 -17.77 -12.77 18.62
C PHE A 728 -18.26 -11.57 19.44
N SER A 729 -18.42 -10.41 18.80
CA SER A 729 -18.93 -9.18 19.42
C SER A 729 -20.35 -9.36 19.95
N ARG A 730 -21.27 -9.91 19.14
CA ARG A 730 -22.64 -10.21 19.57
C ARG A 730 -22.69 -11.18 20.75
N CYS A 731 -21.79 -12.17 20.81
CA CYS A 731 -21.73 -13.10 21.92
C CYS A 731 -21.35 -12.40 23.23
N ILE A 732 -20.35 -11.52 23.22
CA ILE A 732 -19.90 -10.80 24.41
C ILE A 732 -21.00 -9.85 24.91
N GLN A 733 -21.64 -9.12 24.00
CA GLN A 733 -22.76 -8.23 24.34
C GLN A 733 -23.92 -9.00 24.97
N ARG A 734 -24.28 -10.18 24.42
CA ARG A 734 -25.32 -11.03 25.02
C ARG A 734 -24.94 -11.54 26.40
N CYS A 735 -23.71 -11.99 26.61
CA CYS A 735 -23.25 -12.44 27.93
C CYS A 735 -23.19 -11.30 28.96
N SER A 736 -23.06 -10.05 28.52
CA SER A 736 -23.14 -8.87 29.41
C SER A 736 -24.57 -8.50 29.81
N ALA A 737 -25.56 -8.83 28.96
CA ALA A 737 -26.97 -8.48 29.16
C ALA A 737 -27.78 -9.61 29.81
N ASP A 738 -27.54 -10.85 29.41
CA ASP A 738 -28.19 -12.04 29.94
C ASP A 738 -27.25 -12.73 30.94
N CYS A 739 -27.71 -12.96 32.17
CA CYS A 739 -27.05 -13.82 33.18
C CYS A 739 -27.03 -15.31 32.78
N SER A 740 -26.81 -15.61 31.49
CA SER A 740 -26.42 -16.93 31.02
C SER A 740 -25.12 -17.33 31.72
N GLY A 741 -24.93 -18.60 32.05
CA GLY A 741 -23.75 -19.09 32.80
C GLY A 741 -22.39 -18.87 32.12
N LEU A 742 -22.35 -18.22 30.95
CA LEU A 742 -21.15 -17.87 30.20
C LEU A 742 -20.67 -16.46 30.55
N THR A 743 -19.38 -16.34 30.84
CA THR A 743 -18.75 -15.06 31.25
C THR A 743 -18.28 -14.20 30.07
N GLY A 744 -18.45 -14.69 28.83
CA GLY A 744 -18.00 -14.03 27.61
C GLY A 744 -17.54 -15.03 26.53
N ALA A 745 -16.58 -14.62 25.71
CA ALA A 745 -16.09 -15.39 24.56
C ALA A 745 -14.55 -15.52 24.56
N LEU A 746 -14.05 -16.61 23.97
CA LEU A 746 -12.62 -16.90 23.78
C LEU A 746 -12.35 -16.99 22.28
N LEU A 747 -11.41 -16.19 21.78
CA LEU A 747 -11.01 -16.18 20.38
C LEU A 747 -9.60 -16.77 20.25
N PHE A 748 -9.47 -17.84 19.48
CA PHE A 748 -8.18 -18.37 19.04
C PHE A 748 -7.76 -17.70 17.75
N SER A 749 -6.60 -17.05 17.78
CA SER A 749 -6.01 -16.34 16.64
C SER A 749 -4.53 -16.69 16.49
N VAL A 750 -3.96 -16.36 15.35
CA VAL A 750 -2.56 -16.60 15.02
C VAL A 750 -1.82 -15.27 14.90
N VAL A 751 -0.61 -15.20 15.44
CA VAL A 751 0.25 -14.01 15.28
C VAL A 751 0.68 -13.88 13.83
N GLY A 752 0.54 -12.67 13.25
CA GLY A 752 0.70 -12.44 11.82
C GLY A 752 -0.45 -12.99 10.96
N GLY A 753 -1.50 -13.52 11.58
CA GLY A 753 -2.76 -13.87 10.94
C GLY A 753 -3.61 -12.64 10.60
N LYS A 754 -4.72 -12.86 9.91
CA LYS A 754 -5.65 -11.82 9.47
C LYS A 754 -6.30 -11.11 10.65
N MET A 755 -6.58 -11.82 11.73
CA MET A 755 -7.18 -11.27 12.96
C MET A 755 -6.18 -10.44 13.77
N SER A 756 -4.89 -10.73 13.63
CA SER A 756 -3.80 -9.97 14.22
C SER A 756 -3.34 -8.77 13.37
N GLU A 757 -3.95 -8.57 12.20
CA GLU A 757 -3.69 -7.46 11.29
C GLU A 757 -4.97 -6.64 11.08
N GLY A 758 -4.93 -5.31 11.15
CA GLY A 758 -6.08 -4.45 10.81
C GLY A 758 -7.31 -4.45 11.74
N ILE A 759 -7.45 -5.36 12.71
CA ILE A 759 -8.63 -5.42 13.61
C ILE A 759 -8.37 -4.80 14.99
N ASN A 760 -9.42 -4.24 15.58
CA ASN A 760 -9.41 -3.56 16.87
C ASN A 760 -10.25 -4.36 17.89
N PHE A 761 -9.65 -4.73 19.02
CA PHE A 761 -10.35 -5.36 20.14
C PHE A 761 -10.58 -4.31 21.22
N SER A 762 -11.57 -3.44 21.02
CA SER A 762 -11.90 -2.37 21.97
C SER A 762 -12.76 -2.89 23.13
N ASP A 763 -12.53 -2.34 24.32
CA ASP A 763 -13.36 -2.55 25.50
C ASP A 763 -13.54 -4.04 25.85
N ASP A 764 -14.79 -4.50 25.95
CA ASP A 764 -15.13 -5.86 26.33
C ASP A 764 -14.71 -6.91 25.32
N LEU A 765 -14.33 -6.52 24.10
CA LEU A 765 -13.83 -7.44 23.08
C LEU A 765 -12.44 -8.00 23.42
N GLY A 766 -11.65 -7.27 24.23
CA GLY A 766 -10.21 -7.52 24.40
C GLY A 766 -9.68 -7.36 25.82
N ARG A 767 -10.44 -7.74 26.86
CA ARG A 767 -10.05 -7.56 28.27
C ARG A 767 -8.80 -8.32 28.69
N CYS A 768 -8.51 -9.44 28.03
CA CYS A 768 -7.24 -10.14 28.20
C CYS A 768 -6.70 -10.65 26.88
N VAL A 769 -5.44 -10.32 26.59
CA VAL A 769 -4.68 -10.89 25.48
C VAL A 769 -3.66 -11.88 26.03
N VAL A 770 -3.71 -13.11 25.54
CA VAL A 770 -2.77 -14.18 25.91
C VAL A 770 -1.88 -14.48 24.71
N MET A 771 -0.57 -14.30 24.86
CA MET A 771 0.42 -14.64 23.84
C MET A 771 1.07 -15.98 24.20
N VAL A 772 0.76 -17.04 23.45
CA VAL A 772 1.33 -18.38 23.68
C VAL A 772 2.64 -18.50 22.92
N GLY A 773 3.75 -18.58 23.65
CA GLY A 773 5.08 -18.69 23.06
C GLY A 773 5.55 -17.44 22.31
N MET A 774 6.59 -17.61 21.50
CA MET A 774 7.19 -16.57 20.66
C MET A 774 7.07 -16.94 19.17
N PRO A 775 6.50 -16.07 18.32
CA PRO A 775 6.26 -16.33 16.89
C PRO A 775 7.54 -16.17 16.05
N TYR A 776 8.55 -16.99 16.32
CA TYR A 776 9.78 -16.96 15.52
C TYR A 776 9.53 -17.45 14.09
N PRO A 777 10.04 -16.73 13.07
CA PRO A 777 9.96 -17.19 11.69
C PRO A 777 10.80 -18.46 11.48
N ASN A 778 10.51 -19.20 10.41
CA ASN A 778 11.23 -20.42 10.10
C ASN A 778 12.68 -20.12 9.65
N ILE A 779 13.64 -20.33 10.55
CA ILE A 779 15.08 -20.14 10.31
C ILE A 779 15.62 -21.11 9.22
N LYS A 780 14.92 -22.22 8.95
CA LYS A 780 15.29 -23.15 7.87
C LYS A 780 14.79 -22.71 6.50
N SER A 781 14.02 -21.62 6.42
CA SER A 781 13.60 -21.10 5.13
C SER A 781 14.81 -20.53 4.38
N PRO A 782 15.06 -20.95 3.12
CA PRO A 782 16.24 -20.51 2.40
C PRO A 782 16.21 -18.99 2.16
N GLU A 783 15.02 -18.39 1.99
CA GLU A 783 14.85 -16.95 1.81
C GLU A 783 15.36 -16.15 3.01
N LEU A 784 15.02 -16.61 4.23
CA LEU A 784 15.47 -15.94 5.44
C LEU A 784 16.96 -16.15 5.67
N GLN A 785 17.49 -17.36 5.40
CA GLN A 785 18.92 -17.65 5.55
C GLN A 785 19.77 -16.77 4.63
N GLU A 786 19.35 -16.58 3.38
CA GLU A 786 20.06 -15.71 2.45
C GLU A 786 19.91 -14.24 2.82
N LYS A 787 18.74 -13.81 3.31
CA LYS A 787 18.58 -12.45 3.85
C LYS A 787 19.49 -12.22 5.07
N MET A 788 19.61 -13.18 5.97
CA MET A 788 20.53 -13.10 7.11
C MET A 788 21.99 -13.03 6.65
N SER A 789 22.40 -13.92 5.73
CA SER A 789 23.74 -13.94 5.12
C SER A 789 24.08 -12.61 4.44
N TYR A 790 23.10 -11.99 3.77
CA TYR A 790 23.26 -10.68 3.15
C TYR A 790 23.48 -9.58 4.20
N LEU A 791 22.62 -9.51 5.22
CA LEU A 791 22.75 -8.50 6.28
C LEU A 791 24.05 -8.66 7.06
N ASP A 792 24.46 -9.88 7.39
CA ASP A 792 25.70 -10.17 8.11
C ASP A 792 26.96 -9.75 7.31
N LYS A 793 26.88 -9.74 5.96
CA LYS A 793 27.99 -9.30 5.09
C LYS A 793 28.04 -7.78 4.90
N HIS A 794 26.89 -7.11 4.86
CA HIS A 794 26.79 -5.71 4.44
C HIS A 794 26.56 -4.72 5.58
N LEU A 795 26.12 -5.19 6.76
CA LEU A 795 25.90 -4.33 7.92
C LEU A 795 26.96 -4.57 9.01
N PRO A 796 27.32 -3.53 9.78
CA PRO A 796 28.27 -3.66 10.87
C PRO A 796 27.67 -4.52 12.00
N HIS A 797 28.52 -5.37 12.59
CA HIS A 797 28.13 -6.15 13.76
C HIS A 797 28.02 -5.24 14.98
N SER A 798 26.84 -5.18 15.58
CA SER A 798 26.60 -4.36 16.78
C SER A 798 26.72 -5.23 18.04
N GLN A 799 27.59 -4.83 18.97
CA GLN A 799 27.79 -5.48 20.28
C GLN A 799 27.96 -7.01 20.21
N GLY A 800 28.72 -7.52 19.22
CA GLY A 800 28.99 -8.95 19.06
C GLY A 800 27.80 -9.81 18.60
N ARG A 801 26.67 -9.19 18.21
CA ARG A 801 25.52 -9.86 17.61
C ARG A 801 25.53 -9.69 16.09
N SER A 802 25.18 -10.77 15.38
CA SER A 802 25.04 -10.69 13.93
C SER A 802 23.73 -9.95 13.58
N PRO A 803 23.74 -9.03 12.59
CA PRO A 803 22.54 -8.38 12.08
C PRO A 803 21.42 -9.37 11.72
N GLY A 804 21.76 -10.54 11.18
CA GLY A 804 20.82 -11.62 10.86
C GLY A 804 20.12 -12.21 12.09
N GLN A 805 20.82 -12.40 13.22
CA GLN A 805 20.19 -12.84 14.47
C GLN A 805 19.27 -11.75 15.04
N ALA A 806 19.70 -10.50 14.98
CA ALA A 806 18.89 -9.35 15.38
C ALA A 806 17.59 -9.28 14.56
N LEU A 807 17.65 -9.49 13.24
CA LEU A 807 16.48 -9.54 12.36
C LEU A 807 15.45 -10.56 12.84
N ILE A 808 15.87 -11.80 13.15
CA ILE A 808 14.95 -12.87 13.58
C ILE A 808 14.20 -12.49 14.85
N GLU A 809 14.93 -11.98 15.85
CA GLU A 809 14.34 -11.53 17.10
C GLU A 809 13.40 -10.34 16.89
N ASN A 810 13.74 -9.44 15.98
CA ASN A 810 12.96 -8.24 15.71
C ASN A 810 11.69 -8.54 14.93
N LEU A 811 11.73 -9.47 13.96
CA LEU A 811 10.53 -9.97 13.30
C LEU A 811 9.55 -10.59 14.32
N CYS A 812 10.08 -11.39 15.25
CA CYS A 812 9.28 -11.97 16.33
C CYS A 812 8.63 -10.90 17.21
N MET A 813 9.42 -9.94 17.72
CA MET A 813 8.91 -8.92 18.63
C MET A 813 8.00 -7.90 17.95
N LYS A 814 8.25 -7.55 16.68
CA LYS A 814 7.33 -6.71 15.89
C LYS A 814 5.95 -7.35 15.79
N ALA A 815 5.89 -8.65 15.50
CA ALA A 815 4.62 -9.37 15.40
C ALA A 815 3.89 -9.45 16.76
N VAL A 816 4.62 -9.67 17.86
CA VAL A 816 4.08 -9.64 19.23
C VAL A 816 3.52 -8.25 19.58
N ASN A 817 4.29 -7.19 19.34
CA ASN A 817 3.90 -5.82 19.63
C ASN A 817 2.66 -5.39 18.84
N GLN A 818 2.56 -5.80 17.58
CA GLN A 818 1.37 -5.57 16.75
C GLN A 818 0.12 -6.26 17.30
N SER A 819 0.23 -7.50 17.79
CA SER A 819 -0.90 -8.20 18.41
C SER A 819 -1.34 -7.53 19.72
N ILE A 820 -0.38 -7.15 20.58
CA ILE A 820 -0.69 -6.56 21.90
C ILE A 820 -1.27 -5.15 21.77
N GLY A 821 -0.74 -4.33 20.86
CA GLY A 821 -1.20 -2.95 20.63
C GLY A 821 -2.65 -2.84 20.13
N ARG A 822 -3.36 -3.96 19.93
CA ARG A 822 -4.75 -3.96 19.48
C ARG A 822 -5.78 -3.90 20.59
N ALA A 823 -5.37 -4.28 21.79
CA ALA A 823 -6.24 -4.51 22.93
C ALA A 823 -6.67 -3.23 23.66
N ILE A 824 -6.01 -2.10 23.41
CA ILE A 824 -6.33 -0.84 24.10
C ILE A 824 -6.44 0.29 23.09
N ARG A 825 -7.51 1.09 23.20
CA ARG A 825 -7.87 2.08 22.18
C ARG A 825 -8.14 3.49 22.65
N HIS A 826 -8.53 3.69 23.90
CA HIS A 826 -8.73 5.03 24.45
C HIS A 826 -8.34 5.09 25.91
N ARG A 827 -8.27 6.32 26.45
CA ARG A 827 -7.85 6.59 27.83
C ARG A 827 -8.61 5.78 28.88
N GLY A 828 -9.92 5.57 28.69
CA GLY A 828 -10.77 4.83 29.62
C GLY A 828 -10.76 3.31 29.44
N ASP A 829 -10.01 2.77 28.48
CA ASP A 829 -9.98 1.34 28.19
C ASP A 829 -8.93 0.65 29.07
N TYR A 830 -9.13 -0.64 29.33
CA TYR A 830 -8.24 -1.46 30.16
C TYR A 830 -8.11 -2.88 29.62
N SER A 831 -6.90 -3.44 29.71
CA SER A 831 -6.62 -4.80 29.27
C SER A 831 -5.44 -5.41 30.03
N SER A 832 -5.53 -6.72 30.27
CA SER A 832 -4.41 -7.52 30.80
C SER A 832 -3.69 -8.24 29.65
N VAL A 833 -2.37 -8.23 29.65
CA VAL A 833 -1.56 -8.90 28.63
C VAL A 833 -0.75 -9.99 29.31
N VAL A 834 -0.93 -11.24 28.89
CA VAL A 834 -0.25 -12.40 29.48
C VAL A 834 0.70 -12.99 28.44
N LEU A 835 2.00 -12.89 28.69
CA LEU A 835 3.06 -13.43 27.85
C LEU A 835 3.49 -14.80 28.41
N CYS A 836 3.07 -15.88 27.75
CA CYS A 836 3.34 -17.25 28.17
C CYS A 836 4.62 -17.77 27.49
N ASP A 837 5.78 -17.38 28.01
CA ASP A 837 7.08 -18.00 27.69
C ASP A 837 8.15 -17.45 28.63
N ARG A 838 9.03 -18.29 29.18
CA ARG A 838 10.13 -17.81 30.02
C ARG A 838 11.07 -16.88 29.24
N ARG A 839 11.23 -17.05 27.93
CA ARG A 839 12.16 -16.23 27.13
C ARG A 839 11.80 -14.74 27.12
N TYR A 840 10.54 -14.38 27.37
CA TYR A 840 10.16 -12.98 27.56
C TYR A 840 10.80 -12.35 28.80
N SER A 841 11.26 -13.12 29.79
CA SER A 841 11.94 -12.57 30.99
C SER A 841 13.37 -12.08 30.71
N ARG A 842 13.93 -12.38 29.52
CA ARG A 842 15.30 -11.99 29.18
C ARG A 842 15.36 -10.46 28.99
N PRO A 843 16.34 -9.75 29.58
CA PRO A 843 16.43 -8.29 29.46
C PRO A 843 16.48 -7.79 28.00
N ALA A 844 17.17 -8.53 27.12
CA ALA A 844 17.23 -8.22 25.69
C ALA A 844 15.85 -8.26 25.02
N THR A 845 15.00 -9.23 25.39
CA THR A 845 13.64 -9.36 24.85
C THR A 845 12.69 -8.32 25.43
N LEU A 846 12.76 -8.08 26.75
CA LEU A 846 11.97 -7.02 27.41
C LEU A 846 12.28 -5.63 26.85
N SER A 847 13.54 -5.38 26.49
CA SER A 847 13.93 -4.09 25.90
C SER A 847 13.32 -3.80 24.54
N LYS A 848 12.78 -4.82 23.85
CA LYS A 848 12.11 -4.71 22.55
C LYS A 848 10.59 -4.53 22.65
N LEU A 849 10.03 -4.59 23.87
CA LEU A 849 8.65 -4.20 24.10
C LEU A 849 8.54 -2.67 24.10
N PRO A 850 7.42 -2.10 23.62
CA PRO A 850 7.18 -0.66 23.69
C PRO A 850 7.32 -0.16 25.12
N THR A 851 7.91 1.03 25.28
CA THR A 851 8.24 1.62 26.59
C THR A 851 7.06 1.60 27.57
N TRP A 852 5.87 1.97 27.09
CA TRP A 852 4.64 2.01 27.89
C TRP A 852 4.15 0.63 28.41
N ILE A 853 4.53 -0.47 27.75
CA ILE A 853 4.27 -1.84 28.22
C ILE A 853 5.42 -2.31 29.11
N LYS A 854 6.66 -2.08 28.65
CA LYS A 854 7.89 -2.52 29.31
C LYS A 854 7.97 -2.02 30.75
N ASP A 855 7.69 -0.73 30.98
CA ASP A 855 7.80 -0.10 32.31
C ASP A 855 6.79 -0.66 33.33
N ARG A 856 5.75 -1.34 32.86
CA ARG A 856 4.71 -1.97 33.69
C ARG A 856 4.79 -3.49 33.71
N THR A 857 5.68 -4.08 32.90
CA THR A 857 5.76 -5.53 32.75
C THR A 857 6.31 -6.15 34.03
N THR A 858 5.53 -7.06 34.63
CA THR A 858 5.95 -7.82 35.81
C THR A 858 6.24 -9.27 35.42
N THR A 859 7.39 -9.78 35.85
CA THR A 859 7.81 -11.16 35.58
C THR A 859 7.52 -12.03 36.78
N HIS A 860 6.78 -13.12 36.56
CA HIS A 860 6.44 -14.09 37.60
C HIS A 860 7.02 -15.46 37.27
N THR A 861 7.85 -15.97 38.18
CA THR A 861 8.45 -17.30 38.09
C THR A 861 7.43 -18.42 38.33
N THR A 862 6.37 -18.15 39.09
CA THR A 862 5.31 -19.12 39.42
C THR A 862 3.92 -18.59 39.05
N PHE A 863 2.99 -19.49 38.76
CA PHE A 863 1.64 -19.14 38.29
C PHE A 863 0.77 -18.44 39.36
N GLY A 864 0.89 -18.85 40.62
CA GLY A 864 0.04 -18.34 41.71
C GLY A 864 0.06 -16.81 41.87
N PRO A 865 1.25 -16.17 42.02
CA PRO A 865 1.37 -14.72 42.12
C PRO A 865 0.82 -13.97 40.90
N ALA A 866 1.08 -14.49 39.69
CA ALA A 866 0.57 -13.89 38.46
C ALA A 866 -0.96 -13.97 38.36
N PHE A 867 -1.54 -15.11 38.76
CA PHE A 867 -2.99 -15.30 38.81
C PHE A 867 -3.65 -14.38 39.86
N ALA A 868 -2.99 -14.18 41.00
CA ALA A 868 -3.44 -13.23 42.02
C ALA A 868 -3.42 -11.78 41.50
N ALA A 869 -2.40 -11.39 40.74
CA ALA A 869 -2.34 -10.08 40.09
C ALA A 869 -3.48 -9.88 39.09
N LEU A 870 -3.73 -10.88 38.22
CA LEU A 870 -4.83 -10.86 37.25
C LEU A 870 -6.20 -10.68 37.93
N ARG A 871 -6.41 -11.32 39.09
CA ARG A 871 -7.65 -11.20 39.87
C ARG A 871 -7.82 -9.81 40.51
N LYS A 872 -6.74 -9.13 40.89
CA LYS A 872 -6.80 -7.79 41.51
C LYS A 872 -7.32 -6.72 40.56
N VAL A 873 -6.95 -6.78 39.28
CA VAL A 873 -7.40 -5.81 38.25
C VAL A 873 -8.93 -5.77 38.18
N ARG A 874 -9.59 -6.94 38.22
CA ARG A 874 -11.06 -7.05 38.24
C ARG A 874 -11.70 -6.29 39.41
N ASN A 875 -11.09 -6.30 40.58
CA ASN A 875 -11.68 -5.68 41.78
C ASN A 875 -11.53 -4.15 41.79
N ILE A 876 -10.45 -3.64 41.20
CA ILE A 876 -10.16 -2.20 41.13
C ILE A 876 -11.03 -1.54 40.05
N THR A 877 -11.21 -2.18 38.89
CA THR A 877 -12.01 -1.61 37.79
C THR A 877 -13.51 -1.83 37.97
N GLY A 878 -13.93 -2.95 38.57
CA GLY A 878 -15.34 -3.19 38.88
C GLY A 878 -15.94 -2.23 39.91
N SER A 879 -15.12 -1.69 40.82
CA SER A 879 -15.54 -0.63 41.75
C SER A 879 -15.56 0.76 41.09
N ALA A 880 -14.68 1.01 40.11
CA ALA A 880 -14.69 2.22 39.30
C ALA A 880 -15.86 2.27 38.29
N GLU A 881 -16.25 1.15 37.68
CA GLU A 881 -17.45 1.06 36.82
C GLU A 881 -18.75 1.30 37.60
N LEU A 882 -18.82 0.83 38.84
CA LEU A 882 -19.95 1.08 39.74
C LEU A 882 -20.02 2.55 40.17
N LEU A 883 -18.88 3.20 40.43
CA LEU A 883 -18.81 4.63 40.75
C LEU A 883 -19.06 5.53 39.53
N GLY A 884 -18.60 5.14 38.34
CA GLY A 884 -18.83 5.88 37.09
C GLY A 884 -20.30 5.86 36.64
N LYS A 885 -21.04 4.78 36.91
CA LYS A 885 -22.49 4.70 36.68
C LYS A 885 -23.32 5.49 37.69
N LEU A 886 -22.72 5.94 38.80
CA LEU A 886 -23.38 6.80 39.80
C LEU A 886 -23.15 8.30 39.52
N TYR A 887 -22.32 8.66 38.54
CA TYR A 887 -21.97 10.05 38.20
C TYR A 887 -22.39 10.47 36.77
N PHE A 888 -23.27 9.71 36.12
CA PHE A 888 -23.95 10.10 34.89
C PHE A 888 -25.46 10.06 35.04
#